data_AF-A0A9Q4B7K2-F1
#
_entry.id   AF-A0A9Q4B7K2-F1
#
_cell.length_a   1.000
_cell.length_b   1.000
_cell.length_c   1.000
_cell.angle_alpha   90.00
_cell.angle_beta   90.00
_cell.angle_gamma   90.00
#
_symmetry.space_group_name_H-M   'P 1'
#
loop_
_entity.id
_entity.type
_entity.pdbx_description
1 polymer ?
#
loop_
_entity_poly.entity_id
_entity_poly.type
_entity_poly.pdbx_seq_one_letter_code
_entity_poly.pdbx_strand_id
1 'polypeptide(L)'
;MSNMVMKSPELLLIGENNLEKSLYSAEYMINKSYLPDLPNMSILPTFNIENINLSAEVRLFKLERLVQNNKQSVLESLTAIYTALGKSEHSLFFILESDGNTTQIYLGVKSKSGSFEGHSAGELLKATFEGQFSGSDLKTVTNIALLDIFQNTANYENNAGTGVTAVTTIPSLSVDNRENFMQGMERFIDAAEGKVYQAIILAESVAEEVLQTISRGYEQIYTQISPYAKKTFSYSQQESDNVAETLSTGITKTLAQSVGLTETKGQSTTQGTNESNQTGSSSSKGGSIAPLGMGINIGGGYSSSETKGKSYTESENTSESNNQTKTSSNAQMQNTSTTNGKTHGTSQQNTIEFQNKSVQQILNKVDQNLKRLDEIQSFGGWNFAAYFIGQTPTVSHALGSIYYGLMKGDESSCEASMITTWGHKEKTLVLKYLRNLQHPQLKPIAELDVQVPFVTPTTLLSTKEIALTLNLPQHSTSSVSVVETVPFGRSIQYLNDVQYEGKTGVELGVLRHLWKDFNRKVVLDNKQLTQHTLVCGSTGSGKSNTLYTILNNLRQQKIPFLVIEPVKGEYKHVFGNYDDVSVYGTNPRQATLLKLNPFSFPNEIHVLEHVDRLIEIFNVCWPMYAAMPVILKKSILQAYQRVGWDLDESVNIRSINLFPTFTDVACALKEIIQNSEYSEEVKGNYIGSLETRIMSLTDGLNAQLFSQNELDSSILFDQNVIVDLSRVASSETKSLIMGILVMKLNEYRTSQQLDMNSNLRHVAVLEEAHHLLKRTNISQSMESSNVVGKSVEMLSESIAEMRTYGQGFIIVDQSPNALDISAVRNTNTKIILRLPEEQDRQVVGRSVALKEEQLEEISKLPQGVAIVHQSNWLEPILCKINYFSQDHYKYNFEKNIENIPKIKEIQKAVVYFLLYVGKRLPEDYIQPDIEFLKKTLCFIPDTALRMEIEHLVKIYQLGKLQFDAIKDFGRISQYIVKILNLETVLEPLLKKSFDINDFDQELNKYIFSQDIILKTELKHACLKYLTNVDSGYLKAYQMWTDHTQNQLML
;
A
#
# COMPACT_ATOMS: atom_id res chain seq x y z
N MET A 1 3.10 -33.58 -97.98
CA MET A 1 2.96 -32.51 -96.95
C MET A 1 3.94 -32.82 -95.82
N SER A 2 5.24 -32.57 -96.04
CA SER A 2 6.30 -33.12 -95.19
C SER A 2 7.31 -32.07 -94.70
N ASN A 3 6.97 -30.78 -94.67
CA ASN A 3 7.94 -29.72 -94.35
C ASN A 3 7.42 -28.55 -93.48
N MET A 4 6.36 -28.75 -92.67
CA MET A 4 5.79 -27.63 -91.87
C MET A 4 5.54 -27.89 -90.39
N VAL A 5 6.08 -28.97 -89.80
CA VAL A 5 5.79 -29.36 -88.40
C VAL A 5 7.00 -29.25 -87.44
N MET A 6 8.20 -28.89 -87.88
CA MET A 6 9.41 -28.87 -87.02
C MET A 6 9.89 -27.45 -86.64
N LYS A 7 9.03 -26.63 -86.01
CA LYS A 7 9.48 -25.40 -85.32
C LYS A 7 8.84 -25.13 -83.95
N SER A 8 7.95 -26.00 -83.46
CA SER A 8 7.25 -25.82 -82.19
C SER A 8 7.95 -26.36 -80.92
N PRO A 9 8.78 -27.42 -80.93
CA PRO A 9 9.36 -27.94 -79.68
C PRO A 9 10.42 -27.03 -79.08
N GLU A 10 11.29 -26.42 -79.90
CA GLU A 10 12.39 -25.58 -79.40
C GLU A 10 11.89 -24.27 -78.76
N LEU A 11 10.84 -23.64 -79.31
CA LEU A 11 10.24 -22.43 -78.71
C LEU A 11 9.48 -22.73 -77.40
N LEU A 12 8.88 -23.93 -77.28
CA LEU A 12 8.29 -24.41 -76.03
C LEU A 12 9.37 -24.73 -74.97
N LEU A 13 10.46 -25.40 -75.37
CA LEU A 13 11.62 -25.70 -74.50
C LEU A 13 12.37 -24.43 -74.04
N ILE A 14 12.52 -23.43 -74.92
CA ILE A 14 13.14 -22.13 -74.58
C ILE A 14 12.21 -21.34 -73.64
N GLY A 15 10.89 -21.39 -73.86
CA GLY A 15 9.90 -20.79 -72.98
C GLY A 15 9.84 -21.47 -71.59
N GLU A 16 9.99 -22.79 -71.52
CA GLU A 16 10.05 -23.55 -70.26
C GLU A 16 11.36 -23.31 -69.49
N ASN A 17 12.51 -23.27 -70.16
CA ASN A 17 13.79 -22.96 -69.50
C ASN A 17 13.88 -21.52 -68.94
N ASN A 18 13.32 -20.54 -69.64
CA ASN A 18 13.25 -19.16 -69.13
C ASN A 18 12.24 -19.03 -67.97
N LEU A 19 11.17 -19.82 -68.01
CA LEU A 19 10.21 -19.89 -66.91
C LEU A 19 10.84 -20.51 -65.66
N GLU A 20 11.59 -21.60 -65.78
CA GLU A 20 12.27 -22.24 -64.66
C GLU A 20 13.30 -21.31 -64.00
N LYS A 21 14.08 -20.57 -64.78
CA LYS A 21 15.01 -19.55 -64.24
C LYS A 21 14.29 -18.38 -63.55
N SER A 22 13.19 -17.92 -64.13
CA SER A 22 12.37 -16.85 -63.55
C SER A 22 11.67 -17.30 -62.26
N LEU A 23 11.16 -18.54 -62.24
CA LEU A 23 10.59 -19.20 -61.06
C LEU A 23 11.65 -19.38 -59.97
N TYR A 24 12.87 -19.83 -60.34
CA TYR A 24 13.97 -19.96 -59.39
C TYR A 24 14.36 -18.60 -58.79
N SER A 25 14.42 -17.55 -59.60
CA SER A 25 14.72 -16.18 -59.12
C SER A 25 13.61 -15.65 -58.20
N ALA A 26 12.34 -15.89 -58.55
CA ALA A 26 11.20 -15.53 -57.71
C ALA A 26 11.19 -16.33 -56.40
N GLU A 27 11.50 -17.63 -56.46
CA GLU A 27 11.60 -18.51 -55.30
C GLU A 27 12.75 -18.09 -54.38
N TYR A 28 13.90 -17.76 -54.95
CA TYR A 28 15.08 -17.28 -54.23
C TYR A 28 14.80 -16.01 -53.43
N MET A 29 14.03 -15.08 -53.99
CA MET A 29 13.65 -13.82 -53.34
C MET A 29 12.48 -13.99 -52.36
N ILE A 30 11.41 -14.69 -52.74
CA ILE A 30 10.20 -14.86 -51.91
C ILE A 30 10.50 -15.73 -50.69
N ASN A 31 11.22 -16.84 -50.86
CA ASN A 31 11.57 -17.71 -49.75
C ASN A 31 12.80 -17.19 -48.96
N LYS A 32 13.41 -16.09 -49.41
CA LYS A 32 14.69 -15.58 -48.90
C LYS A 32 15.74 -16.68 -48.79
N SER A 33 15.82 -17.53 -49.82
CA SER A 33 16.74 -18.68 -49.88
C SER A 33 18.21 -18.26 -49.88
N TYR A 34 18.51 -16.95 -49.99
CA TYR A 34 19.84 -16.36 -49.86
C TYR A 34 20.35 -16.26 -48.42
N LEU A 35 19.48 -16.36 -47.40
CA LEU A 35 19.88 -16.20 -46.00
C LEU A 35 21.00 -17.16 -45.55
N PRO A 36 21.00 -18.46 -45.93
CA PRO A 36 22.10 -19.37 -45.61
C PRO A 36 23.45 -18.98 -46.23
N ASP A 37 23.43 -18.24 -47.35
CA ASP A 37 24.63 -17.83 -48.06
C ASP A 37 25.24 -16.53 -47.51
N LEU A 38 24.54 -15.82 -46.60
CA LEU A 38 24.98 -14.57 -45.99
C LEU A 38 26.41 -14.59 -45.41
N PRO A 39 26.89 -15.65 -44.72
CA PRO A 39 28.26 -15.70 -44.23
C PRO A 39 29.30 -15.64 -45.36
N ASN A 40 28.95 -16.08 -46.58
CA ASN A 40 29.85 -16.19 -47.72
C ASN A 40 29.78 -14.95 -48.65
N MET A 41 28.86 -14.02 -48.40
CA MET A 41 28.68 -12.82 -49.21
C MET A 41 29.66 -11.72 -48.82
N SER A 42 30.22 -11.01 -49.80
CA SER A 42 31.09 -9.87 -49.54
C SER A 42 30.29 -8.66 -49.06
N ILE A 43 30.66 -8.10 -47.91
CA ILE A 43 30.09 -6.86 -47.38
C ILE A 43 30.58 -5.68 -48.22
N LEU A 44 29.65 -4.82 -48.65
CA LEU A 44 29.98 -3.65 -49.46
C LEU A 44 30.68 -2.59 -48.61
N PRO A 45 31.87 -2.10 -49.02
CA PRO A 45 32.60 -1.07 -48.27
C PRO A 45 32.16 0.37 -48.60
N THR A 46 31.27 0.59 -49.58
CA THR A 46 31.20 1.84 -50.37
C THR A 46 29.88 2.62 -50.40
N PHE A 47 28.86 2.30 -49.59
CA PHE A 47 27.65 3.14 -49.51
C PHE A 47 27.53 3.81 -48.13
N ASN A 48 27.65 5.14 -48.08
CA ASN A 48 27.28 6.00 -46.94
C ASN A 48 27.81 5.61 -45.54
N ILE A 49 29.07 5.17 -45.42
CA ILE A 49 29.76 5.25 -44.11
C ILE A 49 30.23 6.70 -43.89
N GLU A 50 29.32 7.67 -44.02
CA GLU A 50 29.54 9.00 -43.47
C GLU A 50 29.45 8.87 -41.94
N ASN A 51 30.32 9.55 -41.20
CA ASN A 51 30.21 9.59 -39.75
C ASN A 51 28.89 10.27 -39.40
N ILE A 52 27.89 9.49 -38.99
CA ILE A 52 26.68 10.04 -38.39
C ILE A 52 27.11 10.97 -37.27
N ASN A 53 26.52 12.15 -37.23
CA ASN A 53 26.68 13.00 -36.07
C ASN A 53 25.82 12.42 -34.95
N LEU A 54 26.39 11.47 -34.21
CA LEU A 54 25.73 10.77 -33.10
C LEU A 54 25.10 11.76 -32.11
N SER A 55 25.74 12.91 -31.88
CA SER A 55 25.24 13.94 -30.96
C SER A 55 24.02 14.70 -31.49
N ALA A 56 23.82 14.76 -32.81
CA ALA A 56 22.72 15.49 -33.43
C ALA A 56 21.55 14.56 -33.80
N GLU A 57 21.84 13.34 -34.26
CA GLU A 57 20.84 12.42 -34.82
C GLU A 57 20.37 11.34 -33.84
N VAL A 58 21.13 11.05 -32.78
CA VAL A 58 20.85 9.92 -31.88
C VAL A 58 20.55 10.41 -30.46
N ARG A 59 19.53 9.83 -29.83
CA ARG A 59 19.28 9.96 -28.39
C ARG A 59 19.18 8.59 -27.77
N LEU A 60 19.85 8.44 -26.62
CA LEU A 60 19.93 7.20 -25.88
C LEU A 60 19.43 7.43 -24.45
N PHE A 61 18.68 6.48 -23.95
CA PHE A 61 18.13 6.49 -22.61
C PHE A 61 18.46 5.19 -21.89
N LYS A 62 18.91 5.30 -20.65
CA LYS A 62 19.13 4.17 -19.75
C LYS A 62 17.86 3.88 -18.98
N LEU A 63 17.40 2.63 -19.02
CA LEU A 63 16.27 2.18 -18.20
C LEU A 63 16.79 1.73 -16.83
N GLU A 64 16.30 2.33 -15.75
CA GLU A 64 16.65 1.90 -14.38
C GLU A 64 15.46 1.34 -13.61
N ARG A 65 14.27 1.92 -13.83
CA ARG A 65 13.04 1.43 -13.22
C ARG A 65 11.93 1.38 -14.25
N LEU A 66 11.25 0.24 -14.33
CA LEU A 66 10.02 0.08 -15.07
C LEU A 66 8.85 -0.03 -14.09
N VAL A 67 7.87 0.85 -14.24
CA VAL A 67 6.63 0.83 -13.44
C VAL A 67 5.51 0.30 -14.33
N GLN A 68 4.88 -0.79 -13.90
CA GLN A 68 3.79 -1.42 -14.62
C GLN A 68 2.58 -1.66 -13.71
N ASN A 69 1.38 -1.47 -14.26
CA ASN A 69 0.13 -1.77 -13.55
C ASN A 69 -0.38 -3.18 -13.88
N ASN A 70 -0.23 -3.61 -15.14
CA ASN A 70 -0.64 -4.94 -15.60
C ASN A 70 0.37 -5.50 -16.61
N LYS A 71 0.86 -6.72 -16.38
CA LYS A 71 1.77 -7.46 -17.28
C LYS A 71 1.22 -7.61 -18.70
N GLN A 72 -0.10 -7.78 -18.83
CA GLN A 72 -0.77 -7.97 -20.13
C GLN A 72 -0.72 -6.70 -21.01
N SER A 73 -0.56 -5.52 -20.40
CA SER A 73 -0.55 -4.23 -21.11
C SER A 73 0.81 -3.82 -21.67
N VAL A 74 1.90 -4.52 -21.32
CA VAL A 74 3.27 -4.10 -21.71
C VAL A 74 3.46 -4.12 -23.22
N LEU A 75 3.07 -5.21 -23.90
CA LEU A 75 3.20 -5.33 -25.35
C LEU A 75 2.33 -4.31 -26.10
N GLU A 76 1.12 -4.06 -25.62
CA GLU A 76 0.21 -3.07 -26.21
C GLU A 76 0.75 -1.64 -26.03
N SER A 77 1.31 -1.35 -24.84
CA SER A 77 1.98 -0.10 -24.52
C SER A 77 3.20 0.14 -25.43
N LEU A 78 4.04 -0.87 -25.63
CA LEU A 78 5.19 -0.79 -26.54
C LEU A 78 4.75 -0.63 -28.00
N THR A 79 3.73 -1.36 -28.43
CA THR A 79 3.16 -1.21 -29.78
C THR A 79 2.73 0.24 -30.02
N ALA A 80 2.07 0.88 -29.04
CA ALA A 80 1.67 2.28 -29.14
C ALA A 80 2.87 3.25 -29.23
N ILE A 81 3.91 3.05 -28.42
CA ILE A 81 5.16 3.85 -28.45
C ILE A 81 5.84 3.72 -29.81
N TYR A 82 6.03 2.50 -30.27
CA TYR A 82 6.74 2.23 -31.51
C TYR A 82 5.93 2.69 -32.72
N THR A 83 4.60 2.59 -32.71
CA THR A 83 3.75 3.11 -33.80
C THR A 83 3.93 4.62 -33.97
N ALA A 84 3.99 5.36 -32.85
CA ALA A 84 4.21 6.81 -32.88
C ALA A 84 5.57 7.17 -33.51
N LEU A 85 6.63 6.42 -33.17
CA LEU A 85 7.98 6.64 -33.71
C LEU A 85 8.12 6.19 -35.17
N GLY A 86 7.46 5.10 -35.56
CA GLY A 86 7.45 4.58 -36.91
C GLY A 86 6.77 5.51 -37.89
N LYS A 87 5.66 6.14 -37.50
CA LYS A 87 4.97 7.15 -38.32
C LYS A 87 5.79 8.44 -38.51
N SER A 88 6.70 8.76 -37.59
CA SER A 88 7.68 9.86 -37.75
C SER A 88 8.96 9.46 -38.50
N GLU A 89 9.02 8.26 -39.09
CA GLU A 89 10.19 7.73 -39.81
C GLU A 89 11.49 7.74 -38.97
N HIS A 90 11.35 7.54 -37.66
CA HIS A 90 12.49 7.43 -36.75
C HIS A 90 12.84 5.94 -36.54
N SER A 91 14.13 5.61 -36.56
CA SER A 91 14.61 4.26 -36.29
C SER A 91 14.75 4.02 -34.78
N LEU A 92 14.40 2.81 -34.35
CA LEU A 92 14.46 2.36 -32.96
C LEU A 92 15.61 1.38 -32.79
N PHE A 93 16.27 1.42 -31.64
CA PHE A 93 17.27 0.42 -31.31
C PHE A 93 17.41 0.18 -29.81
N PHE A 94 17.78 -1.04 -29.43
CA PHE A 94 18.17 -1.40 -28.07
C PHE A 94 19.66 -1.70 -28.03
N ILE A 95 20.34 -1.26 -26.97
CA ILE A 95 21.69 -1.69 -26.64
C ILE A 95 21.66 -2.40 -25.30
N LEU A 96 22.14 -3.64 -25.27
CA LEU A 96 22.41 -4.38 -24.05
C LEU A 96 23.92 -4.44 -23.87
N GLU A 97 24.40 -4.04 -22.70
CA GLU A 97 25.83 -4.04 -22.39
C GLU A 97 26.07 -4.83 -21.11
N SER A 98 26.78 -5.95 -21.24
CA SER A 98 27.11 -6.83 -20.13
C SER A 98 28.60 -6.78 -19.82
N ASP A 99 28.93 -6.48 -18.56
CA ASP A 99 30.29 -6.61 -18.02
C ASP A 99 30.59 -8.03 -17.48
N GLY A 100 29.64 -8.96 -17.62
CA GLY A 100 29.69 -10.32 -17.10
C GLY A 100 28.94 -10.51 -15.77
N ASN A 101 28.72 -9.45 -15.00
CA ASN A 101 27.98 -9.48 -13.74
C ASN A 101 26.63 -8.77 -13.85
N THR A 102 26.58 -7.62 -14.51
CA THR A 102 25.38 -6.82 -14.72
C THR A 102 25.18 -6.56 -16.20
N THR A 103 23.92 -6.55 -16.64
CA THR A 103 23.57 -6.19 -18.03
C THR A 103 22.76 -4.91 -18.01
N GLN A 104 23.32 -3.81 -18.50
CA GLN A 104 22.62 -2.53 -18.63
C GLN A 104 21.75 -2.52 -19.88
N ILE A 105 20.56 -1.91 -19.79
CA ILE A 105 19.60 -1.81 -20.90
C ILE A 105 19.47 -0.35 -21.32
N TYR A 106 19.72 -0.10 -22.61
CA TYR A 106 19.57 1.21 -23.22
C TYR A 106 18.55 1.18 -24.36
N LEU A 107 17.65 2.14 -24.36
CA LEU A 107 16.65 2.39 -25.38
C LEU A 107 17.06 3.62 -26.19
N GLY A 108 17.16 3.46 -27.50
CA GLY A 108 17.66 4.49 -28.40
C GLY A 108 16.73 4.79 -29.56
N VAL A 109 16.79 6.03 -30.02
CA VAL A 109 16.12 6.50 -31.22
C VAL A 109 17.11 7.25 -32.10
N LYS A 110 17.01 7.01 -33.41
CA LYS A 110 17.79 7.69 -34.44
C LYS A 110 16.83 8.41 -35.37
N SER A 111 17.04 9.71 -35.56
CA SER A 111 16.27 10.52 -36.50
C SER A 111 16.51 10.05 -37.94
N LYS A 112 15.61 10.44 -38.85
CA LYS A 112 15.79 10.20 -40.28
C LYS A 112 17.17 10.71 -40.73
N SER A 113 17.90 9.92 -41.50
CA SER A 113 19.27 10.24 -41.93
C SER A 113 19.33 11.64 -42.55
N GLY A 114 20.21 12.50 -42.04
CA GLY A 114 20.41 13.86 -42.54
C GLY A 114 19.40 14.92 -42.07
N SER A 115 18.41 14.55 -41.25
CA SER A 115 17.44 15.51 -40.67
C SER A 115 17.99 16.31 -39.47
N PHE A 116 18.99 15.77 -38.76
CA PHE A 116 19.51 16.33 -37.50
C PHE A 116 18.44 16.54 -36.40
N GLU A 117 17.30 15.84 -36.47
CA GLU A 117 16.16 15.96 -35.55
C GLU A 117 16.24 15.02 -34.34
N GLY A 118 17.44 14.56 -33.96
CA GLY A 118 17.62 13.58 -32.88
C GLY A 118 17.03 14.04 -31.55
N HIS A 119 17.08 15.33 -31.25
CA HIS A 119 16.46 15.89 -30.04
C HIS A 119 14.93 15.67 -30.02
N SER A 120 14.24 16.07 -31.09
CA SER A 120 12.79 15.89 -31.25
C SER A 120 12.38 14.42 -31.19
N ALA A 121 13.14 13.55 -31.86
CA ALA A 121 12.92 12.10 -31.82
C ALA A 121 13.05 11.54 -30.39
N GLY A 122 14.07 11.99 -29.64
CA GLY A 122 14.26 11.63 -28.24
C GLY A 122 13.17 12.15 -27.31
N GLU A 123 12.70 13.38 -27.52
CA GLU A 123 11.57 13.92 -26.75
C GLU A 123 10.28 13.15 -27.03
N LEU A 124 10.02 12.77 -28.28
CA LEU A 124 8.87 11.95 -28.66
C LEU A 124 8.92 10.56 -28.00
N LEU A 125 10.08 9.89 -28.04
CA LEU A 125 10.28 8.61 -27.36
C LEU A 125 10.05 8.76 -25.85
N LYS A 126 10.62 9.79 -25.22
CA LYS A 126 10.46 10.02 -23.78
C LYS A 126 9.01 10.30 -23.40
N ALA A 127 8.32 11.16 -24.15
CA ALA A 127 6.93 11.54 -23.88
C ALA A 127 5.97 10.36 -24.05
N THR A 128 6.12 9.57 -25.11
CA THR A 128 5.30 8.37 -25.35
C THR A 128 5.58 7.29 -24.32
N PHE A 129 6.86 7.08 -23.95
CA PHE A 129 7.25 6.14 -22.90
C PHE A 129 6.69 6.54 -21.53
N GLU A 130 6.83 7.80 -21.10
CA GLU A 130 6.25 8.29 -19.84
C GLU A 130 4.71 8.25 -19.84
N GLY A 131 4.09 8.40 -21.01
CA GLY A 131 2.64 8.31 -21.18
C GLY A 131 2.11 6.90 -20.92
N GLN A 132 2.80 5.86 -21.41
CA GLN A 132 2.37 4.47 -21.24
C GLN A 132 2.91 3.84 -19.94
N PHE A 133 4.18 4.10 -19.62
CA PHE A 133 4.87 3.57 -18.43
C PHE A 133 5.10 4.68 -17.40
N SER A 134 4.02 5.37 -17.02
CA SER A 134 4.06 6.46 -16.03
C SER A 134 4.73 6.00 -14.73
N GLY A 135 5.74 6.74 -14.28
CA GLY A 135 6.50 6.39 -13.07
C GLY A 135 7.85 5.74 -13.28
N SER A 136 8.06 5.19 -14.48
CA SER A 136 9.32 4.58 -14.89
C SER A 136 10.42 5.62 -14.94
N ASP A 137 11.63 5.20 -14.61
CA ASP A 137 12.82 6.04 -14.62
C ASP A 137 13.65 5.74 -15.87
N LEU A 138 13.54 6.66 -16.83
CA LEU A 138 14.23 6.61 -18.12
C LEU A 138 15.24 7.77 -18.16
N LYS A 139 16.49 7.49 -17.80
CA LYS A 139 17.55 8.50 -17.69
C LYS A 139 18.17 8.81 -19.03
N THR A 140 18.19 10.08 -19.41
CA THR A 140 18.89 10.54 -20.62
C THR A 140 20.38 10.33 -20.47
N VAL A 141 21.00 9.64 -21.44
CA VAL A 141 22.45 9.45 -21.50
C VAL A 141 23.07 10.72 -22.09
N THR A 142 24.12 11.24 -21.45
CA THR A 142 24.83 12.42 -21.96
C THR A 142 25.58 12.10 -23.24
N ASN A 143 25.84 13.12 -24.09
CA ASN A 143 26.57 12.90 -25.34
C ASN A 143 27.96 12.27 -25.12
N ILE A 144 28.61 12.56 -23.98
CA ILE A 144 29.91 11.98 -23.62
C ILE A 144 29.75 10.47 -23.35
N ALA A 145 28.82 10.10 -22.48
CA ALA A 145 28.56 8.70 -22.15
C ALA A 145 28.04 7.90 -23.36
N LEU A 146 27.29 8.54 -24.27
CA LEU A 146 26.90 7.94 -25.53
C LEU A 146 28.13 7.58 -26.38
N LEU A 147 29.10 8.50 -26.52
CA LEU A 147 30.33 8.23 -27.24
C LEU A 147 31.12 7.07 -26.61
N ASP A 148 31.15 6.97 -25.29
CA ASP A 148 31.82 5.87 -24.58
C ASP A 148 31.18 4.49 -24.89
N ILE A 149 29.85 4.40 -24.93
CA ILE A 149 29.13 3.15 -25.26
C ILE A 149 29.47 2.69 -26.70
N PHE A 150 29.53 3.63 -27.65
CA PHE A 150 29.92 3.31 -29.03
C PHE A 150 31.43 3.10 -29.19
N GLN A 151 32.27 3.65 -28.30
CA GLN A 151 33.69 3.32 -28.23
C GLN A 151 33.89 1.86 -27.80
N ASN A 152 33.04 1.31 -26.93
CA ASN A 152 33.09 -0.12 -26.61
C ASN A 152 32.85 -1.00 -27.84
N THR A 153 31.92 -0.62 -28.73
CA THR A 153 31.75 -1.26 -30.03
C THR A 153 33.01 -1.18 -30.90
N ALA A 154 33.72 -0.04 -30.86
CA ALA A 154 35.00 0.12 -31.54
C ALA A 154 36.14 -0.71 -30.92
N ASN A 155 36.11 -0.97 -29.61
CA ASN A 155 37.08 -1.85 -28.95
C ASN A 155 36.94 -3.31 -29.44
N TYR A 156 35.70 -3.76 -29.66
CA TYR A 156 35.40 -5.05 -30.30
C TYR A 156 35.87 -5.13 -31.76
N GLU A 157 35.87 -3.99 -32.49
CA GLU A 157 36.40 -3.91 -33.86
C GLU A 157 37.91 -4.22 -33.92
N ASN A 158 38.66 -3.72 -32.94
CA ASN A 158 40.12 -3.86 -32.86
C ASN A 158 40.56 -5.23 -32.31
N ASN A 159 39.68 -5.96 -31.63
CA ASN A 159 40.03 -7.24 -31.02
C ASN A 159 39.90 -8.38 -32.04
N ALA A 160 41.01 -9.04 -32.36
CA ALA A 160 41.04 -10.17 -33.30
C ALA A 160 40.15 -11.35 -32.88
N GLY A 161 39.94 -11.56 -31.58
CA GLY A 161 39.14 -12.66 -31.05
C GLY A 161 37.62 -12.48 -31.20
N THR A 162 37.11 -11.26 -31.37
CA THR A 162 35.67 -10.95 -31.36
C THR A 162 34.90 -11.58 -32.52
N GLY A 163 33.66 -12.00 -32.25
CA GLY A 163 32.70 -12.37 -33.29
C GLY A 163 31.41 -11.55 -33.19
N VAL A 164 30.74 -11.38 -34.34
CA VAL A 164 29.43 -10.72 -34.46
C VAL A 164 28.44 -11.71 -35.04
N THR A 165 27.30 -11.89 -34.39
CA THR A 165 26.24 -12.79 -34.86
C THR A 165 24.96 -12.00 -35.10
N ALA A 166 24.43 -12.03 -36.33
CA ALA A 166 23.10 -11.51 -36.67
C ALA A 166 22.04 -12.61 -36.55
N VAL A 167 20.89 -12.27 -35.98
CA VAL A 167 19.70 -13.11 -35.92
C VAL A 167 18.59 -12.44 -36.72
N THR A 168 18.10 -13.14 -37.73
CA THR A 168 16.96 -12.73 -38.56
C THR A 168 15.83 -13.73 -38.34
N THR A 169 14.72 -13.29 -37.75
CA THR A 169 13.54 -14.14 -37.50
C THR A 169 12.28 -13.30 -37.42
N ILE A 170 11.14 -13.89 -37.79
CA ILE A 170 9.83 -13.34 -37.51
C ILE A 170 9.43 -13.78 -36.09
N PRO A 171 9.27 -12.85 -35.15
CA PRO A 171 8.86 -13.19 -33.80
C PRO A 171 7.39 -13.60 -33.80
N SER A 172 7.04 -14.59 -33.00
CA SER A 172 5.64 -14.91 -32.70
C SER A 172 5.51 -15.44 -31.29
N LEU A 173 4.32 -15.33 -30.71
CA LEU A 173 4.06 -15.89 -29.38
C LEU A 173 4.19 -17.42 -29.43
N SER A 174 4.78 -18.00 -28.39
CA SER A 174 4.96 -19.45 -28.26
C SER A 174 3.76 -20.17 -27.63
N VAL A 175 2.81 -19.41 -27.05
CA VAL A 175 1.56 -19.91 -26.44
C VAL A 175 0.51 -18.81 -26.59
N ASP A 176 -0.74 -19.18 -26.90
CA ASP A 176 -1.87 -18.22 -26.96
C ASP A 176 -2.16 -17.54 -25.60
N ASN A 177 -1.78 -18.18 -24.49
CA ASN A 177 -2.12 -17.74 -23.16
C ASN A 177 -1.09 -16.73 -22.62
N ARG A 178 -1.46 -15.44 -22.64
CA ARG A 178 -0.63 -14.31 -22.19
C ARG A 178 -0.22 -14.36 -20.70
N GLU A 179 -0.85 -15.19 -19.88
CA GLU A 179 -0.53 -15.31 -18.45
C GLU A 179 0.86 -15.92 -18.19
N ASN A 180 1.36 -16.76 -19.10
CA ASN A 180 2.68 -17.39 -19.00
C ASN A 180 3.61 -16.85 -20.10
N PHE A 181 3.85 -15.54 -20.11
CA PHE A 181 4.76 -14.95 -21.08
C PHE A 181 6.19 -15.47 -20.89
N MET A 182 6.69 -16.25 -21.86
CA MET A 182 7.97 -16.94 -21.82
C MET A 182 9.08 -16.24 -22.62
N GLN A 183 8.79 -15.09 -23.24
CA GLN A 183 9.69 -14.42 -24.21
C GLN A 183 10.24 -13.07 -23.69
N GLY A 184 10.26 -12.88 -22.37
CA GLY A 184 10.77 -11.65 -21.75
C GLY A 184 12.27 -11.47 -21.89
N MET A 185 12.69 -10.20 -22.01
CA MET A 185 14.10 -9.82 -22.09
C MET A 185 14.91 -10.30 -20.87
N GLU A 186 14.29 -10.39 -19.70
CA GLU A 186 14.91 -10.94 -18.50
C GLU A 186 15.44 -12.35 -18.70
N ARG A 187 14.73 -13.22 -19.44
CA ARG A 187 15.16 -14.60 -19.69
C ARG A 187 16.40 -14.68 -20.57
N PHE A 188 16.54 -13.75 -21.52
CA PHE A 188 17.76 -13.62 -22.30
C PHE A 188 18.93 -13.21 -21.40
N ILE A 189 18.72 -12.23 -20.53
CA ILE A 189 19.74 -11.72 -19.60
C ILE A 189 20.18 -12.83 -18.65
N ASP A 190 19.24 -13.59 -18.08
CA ASP A 190 19.53 -14.73 -17.19
C ASP A 190 20.30 -15.84 -17.92
N ALA A 191 19.92 -16.18 -19.16
CA ALA A 191 20.65 -17.18 -19.95
C ALA A 191 22.03 -16.69 -20.46
N ALA A 192 22.24 -15.38 -20.47
CA ALA A 192 23.49 -14.74 -20.84
C ALA A 192 24.37 -14.39 -19.63
N GLU A 193 23.97 -14.76 -18.41
CA GLU A 193 24.72 -14.50 -17.19
C GLU A 193 26.17 -15.03 -17.27
N GLY A 194 27.12 -14.27 -16.74
CA GLY A 194 28.55 -14.59 -16.78
C GLY A 194 29.26 -14.29 -18.10
N LYS A 195 28.54 -13.85 -19.15
CA LYS A 195 29.14 -13.51 -20.45
C LYS A 195 29.31 -12.00 -20.60
N VAL A 196 30.48 -11.58 -21.09
CA VAL A 196 30.76 -10.19 -21.49
C VAL A 196 30.36 -10.02 -22.96
N TYR A 197 29.37 -9.17 -23.22
CA TYR A 197 28.83 -8.97 -24.56
C TYR A 197 28.19 -7.60 -24.73
N GLN A 198 28.02 -7.21 -25.99
CA GLN A 198 27.17 -6.10 -26.40
C GLN A 198 26.14 -6.62 -27.40
N ALA A 199 24.86 -6.39 -27.17
CA ALA A 199 23.81 -6.66 -28.16
C ALA A 199 23.28 -5.34 -28.70
N ILE A 200 23.14 -5.24 -30.02
CA ILE A 200 22.53 -4.11 -30.72
C ILE A 200 21.34 -4.67 -31.49
N ILE A 201 20.13 -4.35 -31.05
CA ILE A 201 18.89 -4.77 -31.72
C ILE A 201 18.37 -3.55 -32.48
N LEU A 202 18.33 -3.62 -33.81
CA LEU A 202 18.06 -2.47 -34.66
C LEU A 202 16.76 -2.68 -35.45
N ALA A 203 15.90 -1.67 -35.44
CA ALA A 203 14.67 -1.59 -36.19
C ALA A 203 14.63 -0.25 -36.97
N GLU A 204 14.88 -0.30 -38.27
CA GLU A 204 14.79 0.87 -39.15
C GLU A 204 13.37 1.03 -39.69
N SER A 205 12.78 2.22 -39.52
CA SER A 205 11.45 2.51 -40.06
C SER A 205 11.46 2.49 -41.58
N VAL A 206 10.44 1.85 -42.17
CA VAL A 206 10.25 1.76 -43.61
C VAL A 206 9.16 2.75 -44.04
N ALA A 207 9.51 3.65 -44.96
CA ALA A 207 8.58 4.63 -45.50
C ALA A 207 7.38 3.95 -46.22
N GLU A 208 6.21 4.57 -46.13
CA GLU A 208 4.96 4.02 -46.67
C GLU A 208 5.03 3.81 -48.20
N GLU A 209 5.74 4.70 -48.91
CA GLU A 209 6.00 4.59 -50.35
C GLU A 209 6.76 3.30 -50.71
N VAL A 210 7.72 2.90 -49.87
CA VAL A 210 8.51 1.67 -50.06
C VAL A 210 7.63 0.45 -49.79
N LEU A 211 6.78 0.49 -48.76
CA LEU A 211 5.84 -0.60 -48.46
C LEU A 211 4.83 -0.81 -49.61
N GLN A 212 4.31 0.27 -50.20
CA GLN A 212 3.44 0.18 -51.38
C GLN A 212 4.18 -0.39 -52.59
N THR A 213 5.46 -0.03 -52.76
CA THR A 213 6.29 -0.59 -53.84
C THR A 213 6.52 -2.09 -53.65
N ILE A 214 6.79 -2.53 -52.43
CA ILE A 214 6.94 -3.96 -52.09
C ILE A 214 5.62 -4.71 -52.34
N SER A 215 4.48 -4.17 -51.89
CA SER A 215 3.14 -4.73 -52.12
C SER A 215 2.83 -4.90 -53.61
N ARG A 216 3.03 -3.85 -54.41
CA ARG A 216 2.89 -3.91 -55.88
C ARG A 216 3.83 -4.96 -56.50
N GLY A 217 5.04 -5.11 -55.97
CA GLY A 217 5.98 -6.14 -56.41
C GLY A 217 5.43 -7.56 -56.20
N TYR A 218 4.88 -7.85 -55.02
CA TYR A 218 4.23 -9.13 -54.75
C TYR A 218 3.00 -9.37 -55.64
N GLU A 219 2.14 -8.36 -55.83
CA GLU A 219 0.98 -8.43 -56.73
C GLU A 219 1.38 -8.71 -58.19
N GLN A 220 2.46 -8.08 -58.65
CA GLN A 220 3.01 -8.31 -59.98
C GLN A 220 3.54 -9.75 -60.13
N ILE A 221 4.30 -10.24 -59.15
CA ILE A 221 4.79 -11.62 -59.15
C ILE A 221 3.61 -12.60 -59.14
N TYR A 222 2.59 -12.36 -58.31
CA TYR A 222 1.37 -13.17 -58.29
C TYR A 222 0.71 -13.22 -59.68
N THR A 223 0.52 -12.04 -60.29
CA THR A 223 -0.11 -11.90 -61.60
C THR A 223 0.68 -12.64 -62.68
N GLN A 224 2.01 -12.55 -62.67
CA GLN A 224 2.90 -13.21 -63.64
C GLN A 224 2.92 -14.73 -63.48
N ILE A 225 2.89 -15.24 -62.23
CA ILE A 225 3.01 -16.66 -61.94
C ILE A 225 1.65 -17.39 -61.99
N SER A 226 0.54 -16.70 -61.72
CA SER A 226 -0.82 -17.29 -61.67
C SER A 226 -1.25 -18.11 -62.91
N PRO A 227 -0.91 -17.73 -64.16
CA PRO A 227 -1.29 -18.52 -65.34
C PRO A 227 -0.60 -19.89 -65.41
N TYR A 228 0.52 -20.05 -64.70
CA TYR A 228 1.28 -21.30 -64.64
C TYR A 228 0.79 -22.25 -63.55
N ALA A 229 -0.11 -21.80 -62.67
CA ALA A 229 -0.66 -22.62 -61.60
C ALA A 229 -1.59 -23.73 -62.13
N LYS A 230 -2.31 -23.44 -63.22
CA LYS A 230 -3.26 -24.35 -63.85
C LYS A 230 -3.21 -24.20 -65.37
N LYS A 231 -2.89 -25.28 -66.06
CA LYS A 231 -2.95 -25.37 -67.53
C LYS A 231 -4.07 -26.31 -67.93
N THR A 232 -4.96 -25.85 -68.80
CA THR A 232 -6.08 -26.65 -69.29
C THR A 232 -5.90 -26.86 -70.79
N PHE A 233 -5.69 -28.10 -71.20
CA PHE A 233 -5.65 -28.48 -72.62
C PHE A 233 -7.00 -29.05 -72.99
N SER A 234 -7.73 -28.32 -73.84
CA SER A 234 -9.01 -28.79 -74.39
C SER A 234 -8.79 -29.21 -75.83
N TYR A 235 -8.91 -30.52 -76.09
CA TYR A 235 -8.96 -31.07 -77.44
C TYR A 235 -10.41 -31.34 -77.80
N SER A 236 -10.95 -30.54 -78.73
CA SER A 236 -12.29 -30.73 -79.28
C SER A 236 -12.19 -31.15 -80.74
N GLN A 237 -12.75 -32.31 -81.08
CA GLN A 237 -12.91 -32.73 -82.46
C GLN A 237 -14.38 -32.55 -82.84
N GLN A 238 -14.64 -31.76 -83.88
CA GLN A 238 -15.96 -31.41 -84.35
C GLN A 238 -15.98 -31.55 -85.86
N GLU A 239 -16.71 -32.55 -86.38
CA GLU A 239 -17.09 -32.59 -87.79
C GLU A 239 -18.49 -32.00 -87.94
N SER A 240 -18.60 -30.89 -88.66
CA SER A 240 -19.89 -30.34 -89.09
C SER A 240 -19.73 -29.64 -90.44
N ASP A 241 -20.52 -30.03 -91.44
CA ASP A 241 -20.73 -29.23 -92.64
C ASP A 241 -21.78 -28.15 -92.34
N ASN A 242 -21.40 -26.89 -92.46
CA ASN A 242 -22.29 -25.77 -92.16
C ASN A 242 -22.02 -24.59 -93.11
N VAL A 243 -23.06 -24.15 -93.82
CA VAL A 243 -23.06 -22.89 -94.57
C VAL A 243 -23.87 -21.90 -93.74
N ALA A 244 -23.19 -20.95 -93.11
CA ALA A 244 -23.82 -19.92 -92.29
C ALA A 244 -23.08 -18.58 -92.44
N GLU A 245 -23.81 -17.53 -92.79
CA GLU A 245 -23.34 -16.15 -92.84
C GLU A 245 -23.10 -15.60 -91.43
N THR A 246 -22.00 -14.88 -91.25
CA THR A 246 -21.54 -14.37 -89.95
C THR A 246 -22.08 -12.96 -89.70
N LEU A 247 -22.67 -12.72 -88.51
CA LEU A 247 -22.69 -11.40 -87.89
C LEU A 247 -22.34 -11.55 -86.40
N SER A 248 -21.23 -10.92 -86.00
CA SER A 248 -20.66 -10.92 -84.65
C SER A 248 -20.98 -9.62 -83.93
N THR A 249 -21.39 -9.69 -82.66
CA THR A 249 -21.15 -8.67 -81.62
C THR A 249 -21.11 -9.35 -80.26
N GLY A 250 -20.04 -9.13 -79.50
CA GLY A 250 -19.73 -9.86 -78.26
C GLY A 250 -20.07 -9.17 -76.93
N ILE A 251 -19.87 -10.01 -75.89
CA ILE A 251 -19.52 -9.83 -74.47
C ILE A 251 -20.60 -9.66 -73.37
N THR A 252 -20.53 -10.59 -72.39
CA THR A 252 -20.59 -10.49 -70.90
C THR A 252 -21.89 -10.67 -70.09
N LYS A 253 -21.87 -11.68 -69.20
CA LYS A 253 -22.41 -11.79 -67.80
C LYS A 253 -22.82 -13.26 -67.54
N THR A 254 -22.52 -13.94 -66.44
CA THR A 254 -23.06 -13.68 -65.09
C THR A 254 -22.30 -14.51 -64.04
N LEU A 255 -21.55 -13.81 -63.19
CA LEU A 255 -21.44 -14.15 -61.77
C LEU A 255 -22.81 -13.83 -61.12
N ALA A 256 -23.18 -14.56 -60.07
CA ALA A 256 -24.37 -14.38 -59.23
C ALA A 256 -25.66 -15.10 -59.69
N GLN A 257 -25.88 -16.31 -59.16
CA GLN A 257 -27.02 -16.56 -58.28
C GLN A 257 -26.93 -17.94 -57.61
N SER A 258 -26.99 -17.91 -56.27
CA SER A 258 -27.59 -18.94 -55.41
C SER A 258 -26.77 -20.19 -55.06
N VAL A 259 -25.94 -20.04 -54.03
CA VAL A 259 -25.80 -21.07 -52.98
C VAL A 259 -27.22 -21.49 -52.52
N GLY A 260 -27.50 -22.79 -52.49
CA GLY A 260 -28.75 -23.30 -51.90
C GLY A 260 -28.98 -24.80 -52.12
N LEU A 261 -28.86 -25.57 -51.02
CA LEU A 261 -29.45 -26.89 -50.76
C LEU A 261 -28.64 -28.14 -51.18
N THR A 262 -27.71 -28.49 -50.30
CA THR A 262 -27.30 -29.85 -49.93
C THR A 262 -28.47 -30.64 -49.30
N GLU A 263 -28.75 -31.85 -49.81
CA GLU A 263 -29.09 -33.01 -48.96
C GLU A 263 -28.94 -34.31 -49.77
N THR A 264 -27.97 -35.16 -49.41
CA THR A 264 -27.89 -36.55 -49.89
C THR A 264 -27.79 -37.45 -48.68
N LYS A 265 -28.86 -38.18 -48.36
CA LYS A 265 -28.88 -39.22 -47.31
C LYS A 265 -28.25 -40.50 -47.87
N GLY A 266 -27.06 -40.85 -47.38
CA GLY A 266 -26.43 -42.15 -47.58
C GLY A 266 -26.62 -43.04 -46.36
N GLN A 267 -27.21 -44.22 -46.54
CA GLN A 267 -27.34 -45.24 -45.51
C GLN A 267 -26.29 -46.32 -45.78
N SER A 268 -25.29 -46.46 -44.91
CA SER A 268 -24.32 -47.57 -44.95
C SER A 268 -24.35 -48.32 -43.62
N THR A 269 -24.80 -49.57 -43.66
CA THR A 269 -24.71 -50.52 -42.55
C THR A 269 -23.40 -51.28 -42.65
N THR A 270 -22.51 -51.07 -41.67
CA THR A 270 -21.30 -51.87 -41.45
C THR A 270 -21.45 -52.55 -40.10
N GLN A 271 -21.39 -53.88 -40.06
CA GLN A 271 -21.20 -54.63 -38.82
C GLN A 271 -20.06 -55.62 -39.02
N GLY A 272 -18.94 -55.33 -38.35
CA GLY A 272 -17.95 -56.31 -37.94
C GLY A 272 -18.06 -56.49 -36.43
N THR A 273 -17.88 -57.71 -35.93
CA THR A 273 -17.78 -57.98 -34.49
C THR A 273 -16.31 -58.07 -34.09
N ASN A 274 -15.87 -57.08 -33.30
CA ASN A 274 -14.63 -57.08 -32.54
C ASN A 274 -14.78 -57.95 -31.28
N GLU A 275 -13.84 -58.85 -31.03
CA GLU A 275 -13.57 -59.38 -29.68
C GLU A 275 -12.78 -58.30 -28.92
N SER A 276 -13.44 -57.57 -28.02
CA SER A 276 -12.78 -56.62 -27.11
C SER A 276 -13.28 -56.86 -25.69
N ASN A 277 -12.34 -57.16 -24.79
CA ASN A 277 -12.60 -57.18 -23.34
C ASN A 277 -12.44 -55.75 -22.83
N GLN A 278 -13.55 -55.06 -22.58
CA GLN A 278 -13.52 -53.69 -22.03
C GLN A 278 -14.38 -53.64 -20.76
N THR A 279 -13.73 -53.49 -19.62
CA THR A 279 -14.37 -53.22 -18.33
C THR A 279 -14.37 -51.70 -18.12
N GLY A 280 -15.55 -51.09 -18.16
CA GLY A 280 -15.72 -49.66 -17.93
C GLY A 280 -16.93 -49.40 -17.03
N SER A 281 -16.70 -48.78 -15.88
CA SER A 281 -17.75 -48.26 -15.00
C SER A 281 -17.96 -46.77 -15.30
N SER A 282 -19.18 -46.37 -15.63
CA SER A 282 -19.56 -44.95 -15.69
C SER A 282 -20.84 -44.72 -14.90
N SER A 283 -20.79 -43.77 -13.97
CA SER A 283 -21.93 -43.33 -13.17
C SER A 283 -22.42 -41.99 -13.73
N SER A 284 -23.59 -42.01 -14.38
CA SER A 284 -24.28 -40.77 -14.77
C SER A 284 -25.56 -40.64 -13.94
N LYS A 285 -25.55 -39.66 -13.03
CA LYS A 285 -26.75 -39.10 -12.41
C LYS A 285 -27.14 -37.88 -13.24
N GLY A 286 -28.20 -37.99 -14.04
CA GLY A 286 -28.69 -36.87 -14.83
C GLY A 286 -29.99 -37.24 -15.53
N GLY A 287 -31.11 -36.77 -14.98
CA GLY A 287 -32.44 -37.05 -15.50
C GLY A 287 -32.67 -36.39 -16.86
N SER A 288 -33.11 -37.18 -17.84
CA SER A 288 -33.62 -36.69 -19.10
C SER A 288 -35.10 -36.32 -18.97
N ILE A 289 -35.44 -35.11 -19.44
CA ILE A 289 -36.82 -34.65 -19.62
C ILE A 289 -37.25 -35.09 -21.01
N ALA A 290 -38.25 -35.98 -21.10
CA ALA A 290 -38.96 -36.28 -22.34
C ALA A 290 -40.23 -35.41 -22.46
N PRO A 291 -40.62 -34.95 -23.67
CA PRO A 291 -41.94 -34.41 -23.90
C PRO A 291 -42.98 -35.54 -23.98
N LEU A 292 -43.99 -35.47 -23.12
CA LEU A 292 -45.35 -36.06 -23.24
C LEU A 292 -45.48 -37.58 -23.43
N GLY A 293 -45.56 -38.32 -22.31
CA GLY A 293 -46.13 -39.67 -22.25
C GLY A 293 -45.71 -40.49 -21.01
N MET A 294 -46.40 -40.29 -19.87
CA MET A 294 -46.45 -41.12 -18.63
C MET A 294 -45.22 -41.99 -18.25
N GLY A 295 -44.46 -41.54 -17.24
CA GLY A 295 -43.64 -42.41 -16.39
C GLY A 295 -42.39 -41.75 -15.81
N ILE A 296 -42.46 -41.25 -14.57
CA ILE A 296 -41.27 -40.91 -13.77
C ILE A 296 -40.67 -42.23 -13.30
N ASN A 297 -39.46 -42.56 -13.75
CA ASN A 297 -38.63 -43.57 -13.09
C ASN A 297 -37.28 -42.95 -12.71
N ILE A 298 -37.22 -42.54 -11.44
CA ILE A 298 -35.99 -42.28 -10.71
C ILE A 298 -35.47 -43.66 -10.28
N GLY A 299 -34.40 -44.13 -10.90
CA GLY A 299 -33.77 -45.39 -10.55
C GLY A 299 -32.27 -45.31 -10.81
N GLY A 300 -31.48 -45.21 -9.75
CA GLY A 300 -30.02 -45.39 -9.83
C GLY A 300 -29.71 -46.85 -10.12
N GLY A 301 -29.35 -47.16 -11.36
CA GLY A 301 -28.91 -48.48 -11.78
C GLY A 301 -27.41 -48.51 -12.00
N TYR A 302 -26.71 -49.33 -11.21
CA TYR A 302 -25.31 -49.69 -11.44
C TYR A 302 -25.31 -50.97 -12.30
N SER A 303 -24.85 -50.90 -13.54
CA SER A 303 -24.76 -52.07 -14.42
C SER A 303 -23.34 -52.27 -14.92
N SER A 304 -22.71 -53.37 -14.49
CA SER A 304 -21.47 -53.92 -15.04
C SER A 304 -21.80 -55.16 -15.85
N SER A 305 -21.45 -55.19 -17.15
CA SER A 305 -21.64 -56.37 -18.01
C SER A 305 -20.35 -56.75 -18.73
N GLU A 306 -20.03 -58.04 -18.73
CA GLU A 306 -18.94 -58.66 -19.48
C GLU A 306 -19.57 -59.68 -20.46
N THR A 307 -19.17 -59.70 -21.74
CA THR A 307 -19.73 -60.61 -22.75
C THR A 307 -18.67 -61.03 -23.77
N LYS A 308 -18.57 -62.34 -24.05
CA LYS A 308 -17.68 -62.96 -25.07
C LYS A 308 -18.50 -63.81 -26.05
N GLY A 309 -18.19 -63.71 -27.34
CA GLY A 309 -18.76 -64.57 -28.39
C GLY A 309 -17.90 -64.59 -29.66
N LYS A 310 -17.73 -65.77 -30.27
CA LYS A 310 -16.96 -66.03 -31.49
C LYS A 310 -17.87 -66.49 -32.64
N SER A 311 -17.63 -65.99 -33.85
CA SER A 311 -18.18 -66.54 -35.10
C SER A 311 -17.18 -66.42 -36.25
N TYR A 312 -17.09 -67.47 -37.06
CA TYR A 312 -16.11 -67.70 -38.12
C TYR A 312 -16.79 -67.66 -39.49
N THR A 313 -16.27 -66.90 -40.45
CA THR A 313 -16.48 -67.14 -41.89
C THR A 313 -15.33 -66.52 -42.68
N GLU A 314 -14.83 -67.29 -43.64
CA GLU A 314 -13.59 -67.09 -44.38
C GLU A 314 -13.90 -66.70 -45.82
N SER A 315 -13.31 -65.59 -46.28
CA SER A 315 -13.19 -65.27 -47.71
C SER A 315 -11.89 -64.49 -47.93
N GLU A 316 -10.96 -65.10 -48.65
CA GLU A 316 -9.67 -64.52 -49.02
C GLU A 316 -9.87 -63.25 -49.87
N ASN A 317 -9.30 -62.14 -49.41
CA ASN A 317 -9.05 -60.95 -50.20
C ASN A 317 -7.56 -60.60 -50.04
N THR A 318 -6.78 -60.82 -51.08
CA THR A 318 -5.44 -60.25 -51.21
C THR A 318 -5.60 -58.80 -51.66
N SER A 319 -5.23 -57.86 -50.79
CA SER A 319 -5.27 -56.43 -51.09
C SER A 319 -3.85 -55.86 -51.07
N GLU A 320 -3.41 -55.40 -52.25
CA GLU A 320 -2.32 -54.44 -52.41
C GLU A 320 -2.93 -53.25 -53.13
N SER A 321 -3.19 -52.17 -52.40
CA SER A 321 -3.89 -50.99 -52.91
C SER A 321 -2.90 -49.90 -53.32
N ASN A 322 -2.90 -49.59 -54.62
CA ASN A 322 -2.36 -48.35 -55.18
C ASN A 322 -3.54 -47.63 -55.87
N ASN A 323 -3.94 -46.46 -55.36
CA ASN A 323 -5.20 -45.80 -55.73
C ASN A 323 -5.10 -44.98 -57.03
N GLN A 324 -5.91 -45.32 -58.04
CA GLN A 324 -6.37 -44.43 -59.11
C GLN A 324 -7.86 -44.69 -59.36
N THR A 325 -8.70 -43.67 -59.21
CA THR A 325 -10.17 -43.76 -59.43
C THR A 325 -10.57 -42.93 -60.65
N LYS A 326 -11.45 -43.50 -61.50
CA LYS A 326 -12.09 -42.84 -62.64
C LYS A 326 -13.59 -43.14 -62.59
N THR A 327 -14.41 -42.10 -62.42
CA THR A 327 -15.88 -42.21 -62.25
C THR A 327 -16.58 -41.59 -63.45
N SER A 328 -17.55 -42.28 -64.06
CA SER A 328 -18.43 -41.74 -65.10
C SER A 328 -19.87 -41.66 -64.58
N SER A 329 -20.48 -40.47 -64.66
CA SER A 329 -21.90 -40.24 -64.35
C SER A 329 -22.59 -39.67 -65.59
N ASN A 330 -23.79 -40.17 -65.91
CA ASN A 330 -24.57 -39.75 -67.07
C ASN A 330 -25.87 -39.10 -66.56
N ALA A 331 -25.96 -37.76 -66.61
CA ALA A 331 -27.14 -37.00 -66.23
C ALA A 331 -27.76 -36.38 -67.49
N GLN A 332 -29.03 -36.67 -67.75
CA GLN A 332 -29.78 -36.19 -68.90
C GLN A 332 -30.60 -34.95 -68.50
N MET A 333 -30.27 -33.78 -69.07
CA MET A 333 -30.98 -32.51 -68.86
C MET A 333 -31.64 -32.07 -70.17
N GLN A 334 -32.95 -31.82 -70.19
CA GLN A 334 -33.69 -31.31 -71.34
C GLN A 334 -33.86 -29.79 -71.25
N ASN A 335 -33.23 -29.04 -72.17
CA ASN A 335 -33.52 -27.63 -72.44
C ASN A 335 -34.23 -27.53 -73.79
N THR A 336 -35.36 -26.81 -73.85
CA THR A 336 -36.09 -26.53 -75.10
C THR A 336 -35.68 -25.16 -75.64
N SER A 337 -35.05 -25.14 -76.82
CA SER A 337 -34.89 -23.94 -77.64
C SER A 337 -35.22 -24.27 -79.09
N THR A 338 -36.10 -23.48 -79.71
CA THR A 338 -36.59 -23.70 -81.08
C THR A 338 -35.61 -23.12 -82.10
N THR A 339 -34.87 -24.00 -82.77
CA THR A 339 -34.02 -23.66 -83.93
C THR A 339 -34.29 -24.71 -85.00
N ASN A 340 -34.74 -24.31 -86.19
CA ASN A 340 -35.09 -25.24 -87.26
C ASN A 340 -33.88 -25.46 -88.18
N GLY A 341 -33.05 -26.43 -87.81
CA GLY A 341 -31.91 -26.92 -88.56
C GLY A 341 -31.57 -28.33 -88.07
N LYS A 342 -31.50 -29.31 -88.98
CA LYS A 342 -31.09 -30.68 -88.66
C LYS A 342 -29.58 -30.79 -88.81
N THR A 343 -28.88 -30.87 -87.69
CA THR A 343 -27.46 -31.19 -87.62
C THR A 343 -27.29 -32.57 -86.97
N HIS A 344 -26.48 -33.43 -87.56
CA HIS A 344 -25.96 -34.64 -86.92
C HIS A 344 -24.47 -34.45 -86.75
N GLY A 345 -24.01 -34.40 -85.50
CA GLY A 345 -22.60 -34.29 -85.17
C GLY A 345 -22.36 -34.81 -83.76
N THR A 346 -21.44 -35.75 -83.63
CA THR A 346 -20.91 -36.18 -82.34
C THR A 346 -19.69 -35.33 -82.02
N SER A 347 -19.78 -34.43 -81.04
CA SER A 347 -18.63 -33.69 -80.53
C SER A 347 -18.02 -34.46 -79.34
N GLN A 348 -16.76 -34.85 -79.46
CA GLN A 348 -15.99 -35.35 -78.32
C GLN A 348 -15.00 -34.26 -77.89
N GLN A 349 -15.19 -33.74 -76.68
CA GLN A 349 -14.28 -32.78 -76.06
C GLN A 349 -13.57 -33.47 -74.89
N ASN A 350 -12.26 -33.67 -75.04
CA ASN A 350 -11.40 -34.14 -73.96
C ASN A 350 -10.69 -32.92 -73.38
N THR A 351 -10.92 -32.65 -72.10
CA THR A 351 -10.21 -31.61 -71.37
C THR A 351 -9.27 -32.27 -70.36
N ILE A 352 -7.98 -31.99 -70.47
CA ILE A 352 -6.95 -32.44 -69.53
C ILE A 352 -6.49 -31.22 -68.73
N GLU A 353 -6.64 -31.29 -67.41
CA GLU A 353 -6.21 -30.24 -66.49
C GLU A 353 -4.91 -30.66 -65.79
N PHE A 354 -3.89 -29.82 -65.89
CA PHE A 354 -2.66 -29.93 -65.12
C PHE A 354 -2.62 -28.83 -64.06
N GLN A 355 -2.31 -29.20 -62.83
CA GLN A 355 -2.07 -28.24 -61.74
C GLN A 355 -0.62 -28.35 -61.28
N ASN A 356 0.06 -27.21 -61.19
CA ASN A 356 1.42 -27.15 -60.65
C ASN A 356 1.37 -26.80 -59.15
N LYS A 357 1.60 -27.80 -58.29
CA LYS A 357 1.54 -27.62 -56.82
C LYS A 357 2.64 -26.71 -56.28
N SER A 358 3.84 -26.72 -56.85
CA SER A 358 4.93 -25.83 -56.45
C SER A 358 4.56 -24.37 -56.70
N VAL A 359 3.99 -24.09 -57.87
CA VAL A 359 3.47 -22.75 -58.20
C VAL A 359 2.32 -22.34 -57.28
N GLN A 360 1.38 -23.24 -56.97
CA GLN A 360 0.30 -22.97 -56.00
C GLN A 360 0.85 -22.67 -54.60
N GLN A 361 1.89 -23.37 -54.15
CA GLN A 361 2.54 -23.08 -52.87
C GLN A 361 3.20 -21.70 -52.84
N ILE A 362 3.87 -21.30 -53.94
CA ILE A 362 4.45 -19.96 -54.07
C ILE A 362 3.34 -18.91 -54.03
N LEU A 363 2.23 -19.09 -54.76
CA LEU A 363 1.09 -18.16 -54.74
C LEU A 363 0.48 -18.05 -53.32
N ASN A 364 0.31 -19.17 -52.62
CA ASN A 364 -0.18 -19.16 -51.23
C ASN A 364 0.77 -18.38 -50.30
N LYS A 365 2.09 -18.50 -50.49
CA LYS A 365 3.07 -17.71 -49.73
C LYS A 365 3.01 -16.22 -50.07
N VAL A 366 2.80 -15.88 -51.34
CA VAL A 366 2.60 -14.48 -51.75
C VAL A 366 1.34 -13.92 -51.10
N ASP A 367 0.22 -14.65 -51.09
CA ASP A 367 -1.01 -14.24 -50.41
C ASP A 367 -0.81 -14.07 -48.89
N GLN A 368 -0.04 -14.94 -48.25
CA GLN A 368 0.32 -14.80 -46.83
C GLN A 368 1.14 -13.53 -46.57
N ASN A 369 2.16 -13.26 -47.41
CA ASN A 369 2.98 -12.06 -47.29
C ASN A 369 2.19 -10.77 -47.58
N LEU A 370 1.24 -10.80 -48.52
CA LEU A 370 0.35 -9.67 -48.79
C LEU A 370 -0.55 -9.37 -47.59
N LYS A 371 -1.18 -10.39 -46.98
CA LYS A 371 -1.96 -10.21 -45.75
C LYS A 371 -1.13 -9.61 -44.61
N ARG A 372 0.12 -10.06 -44.47
CA ARG A 372 1.05 -9.51 -43.47
C ARG A 372 1.47 -8.07 -43.80
N LEU A 373 1.65 -7.75 -45.08
CA LEU A 373 1.91 -6.37 -45.52
C LEU A 373 0.75 -5.43 -45.21
N ASP A 374 -0.51 -5.89 -45.31
CA ASP A 374 -1.68 -5.09 -44.93
C ASP A 374 -1.64 -4.71 -43.43
N GLU A 375 -1.22 -5.65 -42.57
CA GLU A 375 -1.01 -5.37 -41.14
C GLU A 375 0.16 -4.42 -40.90
N ILE A 376 1.27 -4.62 -41.61
CA ILE A 376 2.45 -3.74 -41.57
C ILE A 376 2.10 -2.31 -42.00
N GLN A 377 1.28 -2.13 -43.04
CA GLN A 377 0.81 -0.81 -43.48
C GLN A 377 -0.06 -0.13 -42.42
N SER A 378 -0.84 -0.91 -41.66
CA SER A 378 -1.74 -0.40 -40.62
C SER A 378 -0.98 0.13 -39.39
N PHE A 379 0.04 -0.60 -38.91
CA PHE A 379 0.73 -0.28 -37.66
C PHE A 379 2.15 0.31 -37.84
N GLY A 380 2.70 0.29 -39.05
CA GLY A 380 4.08 0.67 -39.36
C GLY A 380 4.98 -0.54 -39.62
N GLY A 381 5.93 -0.35 -40.55
CA GLY A 381 6.87 -1.38 -40.99
C GLY A 381 8.31 -1.07 -40.62
N TRP A 382 9.05 -2.13 -40.27
CA TRP A 382 10.39 -2.05 -39.74
C TRP A 382 11.31 -3.07 -40.39
N ASN A 383 12.45 -2.63 -40.90
CA ASN A 383 13.55 -3.54 -41.21
C ASN A 383 14.26 -3.89 -39.91
N PHE A 384 14.28 -5.17 -39.56
CA PHE A 384 14.74 -5.64 -38.26
C PHE A 384 15.85 -6.66 -38.37
N ALA A 385 16.85 -6.52 -37.49
CA ALA A 385 17.84 -7.55 -37.19
C ALA A 385 18.44 -7.35 -35.78
N ALA A 386 18.73 -8.45 -35.09
CA ALA A 386 19.41 -8.42 -33.79
C ALA A 386 20.88 -8.84 -33.96
N TYR A 387 21.81 -8.03 -33.45
CA TYR A 387 23.25 -8.27 -33.54
C TYR A 387 23.86 -8.51 -32.17
N PHE A 388 24.53 -9.64 -31.99
CA PHE A 388 25.22 -10.01 -30.75
C PHE A 388 26.73 -9.99 -30.97
N ILE A 389 27.43 -9.18 -30.17
CA ILE A 389 28.88 -8.98 -30.24
C ILE A 389 29.49 -9.63 -29.00
N GLY A 390 30.29 -10.67 -29.21
CA GLY A 390 30.92 -11.45 -28.14
C GLY A 390 32.43 -11.40 -28.20
N GLN A 391 33.09 -11.69 -27.07
CA GLN A 391 34.56 -11.81 -27.01
C GLN A 391 35.12 -12.87 -27.97
N THR A 392 34.32 -13.90 -28.31
CA THR A 392 34.62 -14.94 -29.29
C THR A 392 33.42 -15.21 -30.21
N PRO A 393 33.62 -15.73 -31.44
CA PRO A 393 32.52 -16.13 -32.32
C PRO A 393 31.61 -17.19 -31.70
N THR A 394 32.16 -18.05 -30.83
CA THR A 394 31.38 -19.05 -30.10
C THR A 394 30.42 -18.39 -29.11
N VAL A 395 30.90 -17.37 -28.37
CA VAL A 395 30.06 -16.61 -27.43
C VAL A 395 28.99 -15.83 -28.17
N SER A 396 29.34 -15.13 -29.27
CA SER A 396 28.36 -14.38 -30.07
C SER A 396 27.30 -15.29 -30.66
N HIS A 397 27.69 -16.46 -31.18
CA HIS A 397 26.77 -17.43 -31.74
C HIS A 397 25.85 -18.03 -30.67
N ALA A 398 26.37 -18.36 -29.50
CA ALA A 398 25.56 -18.84 -28.38
C ALA A 398 24.51 -17.82 -27.94
N LEU A 399 24.88 -16.53 -27.85
CA LEU A 399 23.94 -15.44 -27.52
C LEU A 399 22.85 -15.30 -28.60
N GLY A 400 23.24 -15.32 -29.88
CA GLY A 400 22.30 -15.30 -30.99
C GLY A 400 21.32 -16.48 -30.96
N SER A 401 21.80 -17.68 -30.65
CA SER A 401 20.97 -18.89 -30.52
C SER A 401 19.99 -18.82 -29.35
N ILE A 402 20.40 -18.26 -28.21
CA ILE A 402 19.50 -18.03 -27.07
C ILE A 402 18.38 -17.07 -27.47
N TYR A 403 18.74 -15.92 -28.06
CA TYR A 403 17.75 -14.94 -28.51
C TYR A 403 16.80 -15.51 -29.56
N TYR A 404 17.34 -16.24 -30.55
CA TYR A 404 16.55 -16.90 -31.58
C TYR A 404 15.54 -17.89 -30.99
N GLY A 405 15.95 -18.70 -30.01
CA GLY A 405 15.06 -19.64 -29.32
C GLY A 405 13.92 -18.95 -28.56
N LEU A 406 14.19 -17.77 -27.99
CA LEU A 406 13.17 -16.99 -27.28
C LEU A 406 12.16 -16.33 -28.23
N MET A 407 12.60 -15.86 -29.40
CA MET A 407 11.74 -15.13 -30.33
C MET A 407 10.86 -16.03 -31.20
N LYS A 408 11.18 -17.32 -31.33
CA LYS A 408 10.45 -18.25 -32.18
C LYS A 408 9.15 -18.74 -31.53
N GLY A 409 8.05 -18.73 -32.27
CA GLY A 409 6.78 -19.34 -31.85
C GLY A 409 6.06 -20.04 -33.00
N ASP A 410 4.74 -20.20 -32.85
CA ASP A 410 3.94 -21.05 -33.76
C ASP A 410 3.78 -20.48 -35.18
N GLU A 411 3.72 -19.15 -35.31
CA GLU A 411 3.54 -18.45 -36.59
C GLU A 411 4.86 -18.04 -37.28
N SER A 412 6.02 -18.32 -36.66
CA SER A 412 7.34 -17.98 -37.22
C SER A 412 7.71 -18.74 -38.51
N SER A 413 6.83 -19.58 -39.08
CA SER A 413 7.11 -20.44 -40.23
C SER A 413 6.92 -19.78 -41.61
N CYS A 414 6.41 -18.54 -41.66
CA CYS A 414 6.11 -17.85 -42.92
C CYS A 414 7.36 -17.48 -43.75
N GLU A 415 8.49 -17.15 -43.11
CA GLU A 415 9.76 -16.85 -43.77
C GLU A 415 10.91 -17.69 -43.19
N ALA A 416 11.98 -17.86 -43.98
CA ALA A 416 13.20 -18.46 -43.49
C ALA A 416 13.86 -17.57 -42.41
N SER A 417 14.23 -18.17 -41.29
CA SER A 417 14.99 -17.53 -40.21
C SER A 417 16.43 -18.04 -40.20
N MET A 418 17.40 -17.18 -39.90
CA MET A 418 18.82 -17.54 -39.95
C MET A 418 19.65 -16.87 -38.84
N ILE A 419 20.69 -17.58 -38.40
CA ILE A 419 21.74 -17.08 -37.50
C ILE A 419 23.04 -17.03 -38.30
N THR A 420 23.58 -15.82 -38.51
CA THR A 420 24.80 -15.59 -39.32
C THR A 420 25.91 -15.05 -38.44
N THR A 421 27.08 -15.69 -38.42
CA THR A 421 28.23 -15.25 -37.58
C THR A 421 29.43 -14.83 -38.44
N TRP A 422 30.00 -13.65 -38.17
CA TRP A 422 31.23 -13.14 -38.77
C TRP A 422 32.35 -13.03 -37.73
N GLY A 423 33.52 -13.64 -38.00
CA GLY A 423 34.66 -13.68 -37.06
C GLY A 423 35.98 -13.07 -37.57
N HIS A 424 36.15 -12.89 -38.89
CA HIS A 424 37.39 -12.43 -39.52
C HIS A 424 37.24 -11.03 -40.15
N LYS A 425 37.90 -10.72 -41.28
CA LYS A 425 37.95 -9.36 -41.89
C LYS A 425 36.57 -8.72 -42.10
N GLU A 426 35.56 -9.54 -42.39
CA GLU A 426 34.16 -9.11 -42.59
C GLU A 426 33.57 -8.45 -41.35
N LYS A 427 33.94 -8.88 -40.14
CA LYS A 427 33.37 -8.34 -38.89
C LYS A 427 33.64 -6.85 -38.72
N THR A 428 34.81 -6.39 -39.17
CA THR A 428 35.22 -4.99 -39.05
C THR A 428 34.29 -4.08 -39.84
N LEU A 429 33.86 -4.53 -41.03
CA LEU A 429 32.88 -3.80 -41.83
C LEU A 429 31.49 -3.85 -41.19
N VAL A 430 31.04 -5.00 -40.68
CA VAL A 430 29.77 -5.11 -39.95
C VAL A 430 29.73 -4.15 -38.75
N LEU A 431 30.78 -4.13 -37.93
CA LEU A 431 30.85 -3.25 -36.76
C LEU A 431 30.85 -1.76 -37.15
N LYS A 432 31.43 -1.39 -38.29
CA LYS A 432 31.32 -0.01 -38.81
C LYS A 432 29.87 0.37 -39.17
N TYR A 433 29.13 -0.53 -39.82
CA TYR A 433 27.70 -0.32 -40.07
C TYR A 433 26.91 -0.18 -38.76
N LEU A 434 27.17 -1.04 -37.76
CA LEU A 434 26.50 -0.99 -36.46
C LEU A 434 26.83 0.25 -35.64
N ARG A 435 28.06 0.77 -35.72
CA ARG A 435 28.45 2.07 -35.12
C ARG A 435 27.64 3.24 -35.70
N ASN A 436 27.20 3.11 -36.95
CA ASN A 436 26.31 4.05 -37.61
C ASN A 436 24.82 3.67 -37.46
N LEU A 437 24.48 2.65 -36.66
CA LEU A 437 23.11 2.16 -36.50
C LEU A 437 22.44 1.93 -37.87
N GLN A 438 23.15 1.21 -38.74
CA GLN A 438 22.72 0.80 -40.07
C GLN A 438 22.87 -0.70 -40.25
N HIS A 439 21.97 -1.31 -41.03
CA HIS A 439 22.11 -2.70 -41.42
C HIS A 439 23.23 -2.87 -42.48
N PRO A 440 24.08 -3.91 -42.37
CA PRO A 440 25.14 -4.14 -43.34
C PRO A 440 24.56 -4.57 -44.70
N GLN A 441 25.12 -4.02 -45.77
CA GLN A 441 24.74 -4.34 -47.14
C GLN A 441 25.72 -5.37 -47.73
N LEU A 442 25.19 -6.48 -48.23
CA LEU A 442 25.96 -7.58 -48.80
C LEU A 442 25.68 -7.70 -50.30
N LYS A 443 26.72 -8.03 -51.06
CA LYS A 443 26.59 -8.28 -52.49
C LYS A 443 26.09 -9.72 -52.73
N PRO A 444 24.98 -9.93 -53.47
CA PRO A 444 24.47 -11.26 -53.79
C PRO A 444 25.50 -12.08 -54.59
N ILE A 445 25.58 -13.39 -54.32
CA ILE A 445 26.51 -14.33 -55.00
C ILE A 445 25.93 -14.86 -56.32
N ALA A 446 24.60 -14.97 -56.44
CA ALA A 446 23.96 -15.60 -57.59
C ALA A 446 23.87 -14.67 -58.82
N GLU A 447 24.15 -15.21 -60.00
CA GLU A 447 23.75 -14.61 -61.30
C GLU A 447 22.22 -14.73 -61.45
N LEU A 448 21.50 -13.86 -60.76
CA LEU A 448 20.06 -13.68 -60.95
C LEU A 448 19.82 -12.89 -62.25
N ASP A 449 18.77 -13.24 -62.99
CA ASP A 449 18.30 -12.43 -64.14
C ASP A 449 17.84 -11.02 -63.70
N VAL A 450 17.59 -10.85 -62.39
CA VAL A 450 17.23 -9.58 -61.76
C VAL A 450 18.47 -8.99 -61.08
N GLN A 451 18.88 -7.79 -61.51
CA GLN A 451 19.97 -7.05 -60.86
C GLN A 451 19.53 -6.54 -59.48
N VAL A 452 19.82 -7.33 -58.44
CA VAL A 452 19.66 -6.90 -57.04
C VAL A 452 20.95 -6.21 -56.59
N PRO A 453 20.93 -4.90 -56.27
CA PRO A 453 22.15 -4.14 -55.97
C PRO A 453 22.82 -4.60 -54.67
N PHE A 454 22.03 -4.95 -53.66
CA PHE A 454 22.48 -5.50 -52.39
C PHE A 454 21.35 -6.24 -51.67
N VAL A 455 21.72 -7.08 -50.71
CA VAL A 455 20.81 -7.69 -49.73
C VAL A 455 21.26 -7.35 -48.32
N THR A 456 20.32 -7.30 -47.38
CA THR A 456 20.58 -7.06 -45.96
C THR A 456 20.17 -8.28 -45.15
N PRO A 457 20.77 -8.53 -43.97
CA PRO A 457 20.38 -9.61 -43.08
C PRO A 457 19.16 -9.20 -42.24
N THR A 458 18.15 -8.58 -42.87
CA THR A 458 16.97 -8.03 -42.19
C THR A 458 15.71 -8.72 -42.65
N THR A 459 14.71 -8.77 -41.77
CA THR A 459 13.33 -9.08 -42.16
C THR A 459 12.42 -7.89 -41.91
N LEU A 460 11.37 -7.78 -42.72
CA LEU A 460 10.35 -6.75 -42.56
C LEU A 460 9.39 -7.22 -41.48
N LEU A 461 9.26 -6.45 -40.40
CA LEU A 461 8.37 -6.74 -39.28
C LEU A 461 7.29 -5.65 -39.13
N SER A 462 6.13 -6.03 -38.62
CA SER A 462 5.10 -5.11 -38.16
C SER A 462 5.46 -4.52 -36.79
N THR A 463 4.89 -3.37 -36.44
CA THR A 463 5.12 -2.78 -35.11
C THR A 463 4.72 -3.71 -33.95
N LYS A 464 3.70 -4.55 -34.12
CA LYS A 464 3.31 -5.55 -33.10
C LYS A 464 4.39 -6.63 -32.93
N GLU A 465 4.98 -7.09 -34.04
CA GLU A 465 6.10 -8.02 -34.03
C GLU A 465 7.35 -7.37 -33.40
N ILE A 466 7.59 -6.08 -33.67
CA ILE A 466 8.68 -5.32 -33.03
C ILE A 466 8.49 -5.20 -31.51
N ALA A 467 7.25 -5.05 -31.03
CA ALA A 467 6.98 -5.05 -29.59
C ALA A 467 7.37 -6.36 -28.90
N LEU A 468 7.39 -7.49 -29.62
CA LEU A 468 7.89 -8.77 -29.10
C LEU A 468 9.41 -8.82 -29.06
N THR A 469 10.10 -8.26 -30.06
CA THR A 469 11.58 -8.32 -30.17
C THR A 469 12.30 -7.28 -29.34
N LEU A 470 11.75 -6.06 -29.30
CA LEU A 470 12.18 -4.93 -28.47
C LEU A 470 11.30 -4.83 -27.22
N ASN A 471 11.12 -5.94 -26.52
CA ASN A 471 10.31 -5.98 -25.30
C ASN A 471 11.12 -5.49 -24.08
N LEU A 472 10.44 -5.06 -23.02
CA LEU A 472 11.05 -4.68 -21.75
C LEU A 472 10.99 -5.84 -20.74
N PRO A 473 11.88 -5.85 -19.72
CA PRO A 473 11.83 -6.86 -18.67
C PRO A 473 10.50 -6.84 -17.92
N GLN A 474 9.87 -8.01 -17.74
CA GLN A 474 8.64 -8.12 -16.92
C GLN A 474 8.93 -8.43 -15.44
N HIS A 475 10.16 -8.85 -15.16
CA HIS A 475 10.69 -9.06 -13.82
C HIS A 475 11.98 -8.28 -13.64
N SER A 476 12.32 -7.96 -12.38
CA SER A 476 13.55 -7.24 -12.07
C SER A 476 14.78 -8.04 -12.51
N THR A 477 15.73 -7.35 -13.16
CA THR A 477 17.02 -7.91 -13.59
C THR A 477 18.15 -7.34 -12.73
N SER A 478 19.40 -7.67 -13.05
CA SER A 478 20.58 -7.14 -12.35
C SER A 478 20.73 -5.61 -12.41
N SER A 479 20.08 -4.94 -13.37
CA SER A 479 20.18 -3.47 -13.55
C SER A 479 18.84 -2.74 -13.57
N VAL A 480 17.74 -3.41 -13.91
CA VAL A 480 16.41 -2.81 -14.04
C VAL A 480 15.50 -3.30 -12.94
N SER A 481 14.94 -2.37 -12.16
CA SER A 481 13.92 -2.66 -11.16
C SER A 481 12.53 -2.62 -11.80
N VAL A 482 11.80 -3.74 -11.79
CA VAL A 482 10.41 -3.78 -12.25
C VAL A 482 9.49 -3.69 -11.04
N VAL A 483 8.67 -2.64 -11.00
CA VAL A 483 7.75 -2.35 -9.91
C VAL A 483 6.32 -2.47 -10.39
N GLU A 484 5.60 -3.43 -9.82
CA GLU A 484 4.16 -3.58 -9.99
C GLU A 484 3.44 -2.72 -8.94
N THR A 485 2.66 -1.76 -9.41
CA THR A 485 1.98 -0.78 -8.54
C THR A 485 0.66 -0.34 -9.17
N VAL A 486 -0.30 0.01 -8.33
CA VAL A 486 -1.64 0.41 -8.75
C VAL A 486 -1.85 1.91 -8.73
N PRO A 487 -2.72 2.43 -9.61
CA PRO A 487 -3.03 3.86 -9.62
C PRO A 487 -3.86 4.26 -8.39
N PHE A 488 -3.47 5.39 -7.79
CA PHE A 488 -4.26 6.19 -6.85
C PHE A 488 -4.67 7.50 -7.53
N GLY A 489 -5.47 8.33 -6.86
CA GLY A 489 -5.96 9.55 -7.47
C GLY A 489 -4.86 10.50 -7.94
N ARG A 490 -5.08 11.13 -9.10
CA ARG A 490 -4.11 12.00 -9.80
C ARG A 490 -4.22 13.47 -9.43
N SER A 491 -5.25 13.83 -8.67
CA SER A 491 -5.50 15.17 -8.16
C SER A 491 -6.55 15.10 -7.07
N ILE A 492 -6.52 16.06 -6.14
CA ILE A 492 -7.60 16.25 -5.18
C ILE A 492 -8.81 16.76 -5.95
N GLN A 493 -9.84 15.92 -6.07
CA GLN A 493 -11.14 16.25 -6.64
C GLN A 493 -12.19 16.14 -5.55
N TYR A 494 -13.14 17.07 -5.53
CA TYR A 494 -14.17 17.12 -4.51
C TYR A 494 -15.48 16.49 -5.02
N LEU A 495 -16.24 15.86 -4.12
CA LEU A 495 -17.55 15.28 -4.44
C LEU A 495 -18.61 16.33 -4.80
N ASN A 496 -18.43 17.57 -4.33
CA ASN A 496 -19.33 18.69 -4.60
C ASN A 496 -18.60 19.76 -5.43
N ASP A 497 -19.33 20.52 -6.25
CA ASP A 497 -18.80 21.61 -7.10
C ASP A 497 -18.18 22.80 -6.34
N VAL A 498 -18.14 22.75 -5.01
CA VAL A 498 -17.49 23.76 -4.18
C VAL A 498 -15.98 23.56 -4.27
N GLN A 499 -15.35 24.28 -5.18
CA GLN A 499 -13.91 24.50 -5.12
C GLN A 499 -13.60 25.28 -3.85
N TYR A 500 -13.07 24.61 -2.83
CA TYR A 500 -12.45 25.30 -1.71
C TYR A 500 -11.25 26.08 -2.26
N GLU A 501 -11.38 27.40 -2.35
CA GLU A 501 -10.27 28.31 -2.65
C GLU A 501 -9.24 28.20 -1.52
N GLY A 502 -8.31 27.26 -1.68
CA GLY A 502 -7.27 26.93 -0.71
C GLY A 502 -6.34 28.11 -0.46
N LYS A 503 -6.57 28.83 0.65
CA LYS A 503 -5.55 29.68 1.28
C LYS A 503 -5.29 29.36 2.74
N THR A 504 -6.17 28.61 3.42
CA THR A 504 -6.03 28.28 4.85
C THR A 504 -6.15 26.77 5.05
N GLY A 505 -5.02 26.10 5.25
CA GLY A 505 -4.96 24.66 5.45
C GLY A 505 -3.55 24.20 5.82
N VAL A 506 -3.40 22.93 6.18
CA VAL A 506 -2.11 22.34 6.54
C VAL A 506 -1.42 21.81 5.29
N GLU A 507 -0.28 22.40 4.90
CA GLU A 507 0.54 21.89 3.79
C GLU A 507 1.31 20.64 4.25
N LEU A 508 0.86 19.48 3.77
CA LEU A 508 1.40 18.18 4.17
C LEU A 508 2.63 17.77 3.34
N GLY A 509 2.59 18.04 2.04
CA GLY A 509 3.59 17.56 1.10
C GLY A 509 3.17 17.73 -0.35
N VAL A 510 3.67 16.84 -1.22
CA VAL A 510 3.41 16.86 -2.66
C VAL A 510 2.72 15.58 -3.13
N LEU A 511 1.90 15.71 -4.17
CA LEU A 511 1.22 14.58 -4.78
C LEU A 511 2.24 13.61 -5.36
N ARG A 512 2.08 12.32 -5.06
CA ARG A 512 2.83 11.23 -5.68
C ARG A 512 1.85 10.36 -6.48
N HIS A 513 2.23 9.93 -7.67
CA HIS A 513 1.44 8.99 -8.45
C HIS A 513 2.39 8.07 -9.22
N LEU A 514 2.17 6.75 -9.14
CA LEU A 514 2.99 5.72 -9.76
C LEU A 514 4.50 5.99 -9.56
N TRP A 515 4.97 6.15 -8.32
CA TRP A 515 6.39 6.41 -8.01
C TRP A 515 7.02 7.73 -8.53
N LYS A 516 6.24 8.62 -9.14
CA LYS A 516 6.66 9.97 -9.54
C LYS A 516 6.06 11.01 -8.59
N ASP A 517 6.89 11.93 -8.13
CA ASP A 517 6.45 13.08 -7.32
C ASP A 517 6.12 14.24 -8.27
N PHE A 518 4.96 14.85 -8.08
CA PHE A 518 4.47 15.98 -8.87
C PHE A 518 4.59 17.26 -8.07
N ASN A 519 4.90 18.38 -8.71
CA ASN A 519 4.95 19.69 -8.05
C ASN A 519 3.54 20.27 -7.78
N ARG A 520 2.66 19.47 -7.18
CA ARG A 520 1.30 19.83 -6.76
C ARG A 520 1.21 19.58 -5.27
N LYS A 521 0.95 20.64 -4.51
CA LYS A 521 0.87 20.59 -3.05
C LYS A 521 -0.39 19.86 -2.60
N VAL A 522 -0.26 19.02 -1.59
CA VAL A 522 -1.37 18.40 -0.87
C VAL A 522 -1.61 19.23 0.40
N VAL A 523 -2.76 19.89 0.44
CA VAL A 523 -3.17 20.77 1.54
C VAL A 523 -4.42 20.18 2.19
N LEU A 524 -4.37 19.96 3.50
CA LEU A 524 -5.52 19.51 4.28
C LEU A 524 -6.37 20.71 4.70
N ASP A 525 -7.68 20.62 4.51
CA ASP A 525 -8.59 21.67 4.96
C ASP A 525 -8.72 21.67 6.50
N ASN A 526 -8.46 22.83 7.12
CA ASN A 526 -8.60 23.02 8.57
C ASN A 526 -10.01 22.73 9.08
N LYS A 527 -11.05 23.08 8.30
CA LYS A 527 -12.44 22.81 8.68
C LYS A 527 -12.71 21.31 8.76
N GLN A 528 -11.98 20.50 7.99
CA GLN A 528 -12.09 19.05 8.03
C GLN A 528 -11.25 18.39 9.12
N LEU A 529 -10.26 19.11 9.67
CA LEU A 529 -9.50 18.64 10.84
C LEU A 529 -10.34 18.69 12.14
N THR A 530 -11.41 19.50 12.20
CA THR A 530 -12.37 19.44 13.32
C THR A 530 -13.12 18.12 13.37
N GLN A 531 -13.27 17.44 12.22
CA GLN A 531 -13.86 16.10 12.11
C GLN A 531 -12.83 14.98 12.36
N HIS A 532 -11.76 15.33 13.05
CA HIS A 532 -10.69 14.45 13.51
C HIS A 532 -9.86 13.79 12.39
N THR A 533 -8.67 13.38 12.77
CA THR A 533 -7.66 12.80 11.88
C THR A 533 -7.13 11.50 12.47
N LEU A 534 -7.02 10.46 11.65
CA LEU A 534 -6.29 9.24 11.99
C LEU A 534 -4.95 9.23 11.25
N VAL A 535 -3.85 9.07 11.99
CA VAL A 535 -2.51 8.89 11.44
C VAL A 535 -1.99 7.52 11.87
N CYS A 536 -1.76 6.63 10.91
CA CYS A 536 -1.28 5.28 11.20
C CYS A 536 -0.09 4.87 10.35
N GLY A 537 0.72 3.94 10.88
CA GLY A 537 1.88 3.40 10.18
C GLY A 537 2.82 2.66 11.11
N SER A 538 3.64 1.76 10.57
CA SER A 538 4.63 1.02 11.37
C SER A 538 5.74 1.92 11.92
N THR A 539 6.57 1.41 12.82
CA THR A 539 7.76 2.12 13.31
C THR A 539 8.70 2.46 12.13
N GLY A 540 9.21 3.70 12.10
CA GLY A 540 10.08 4.17 11.02
C GLY A 540 9.37 4.54 9.71
N SER A 541 8.04 4.44 9.62
CA SER A 541 7.30 4.81 8.39
C SER A 541 7.23 6.33 8.13
N GLY A 542 7.37 7.15 9.17
CA GLY A 542 7.32 8.62 9.09
C GLY A 542 6.24 9.31 9.93
N LYS A 543 5.50 8.59 10.78
CA LYS A 543 4.41 9.16 11.63
C LYS A 543 4.80 10.45 12.36
N SER A 544 5.88 10.44 13.13
CA SER A 544 6.31 11.62 13.89
C SER A 544 6.63 12.81 12.98
N ASN A 545 7.29 12.58 11.83
CA ASN A 545 7.56 13.62 10.84
C ASN A 545 6.27 14.22 10.24
N THR A 546 5.27 13.38 9.97
CA THR A 546 3.93 13.82 9.56
C THR A 546 3.34 14.78 10.60
N LEU A 547 3.40 14.41 11.88
CA LEU A 547 2.86 15.20 12.98
C LEU A 547 3.65 16.49 13.20
N TYR A 548 4.98 16.45 13.09
CA TYR A 548 5.81 17.67 13.14
C TYR A 548 5.42 18.65 12.04
N THR A 549 5.18 18.15 10.83
CA THR A 549 4.72 18.98 9.70
C THR A 549 3.36 19.60 10.00
N ILE A 550 2.40 18.81 10.51
CA ILE A 550 1.06 19.30 10.85
C ILE A 550 1.12 20.34 11.98
N LEU A 551 1.75 20.01 13.10
CA LEU A 551 1.84 20.88 14.28
C LEU A 551 2.57 22.19 13.99
N ASN A 552 3.64 22.15 13.19
CA ASN A 552 4.34 23.37 12.78
C ASN A 552 3.46 24.28 11.90
N ASN A 553 2.69 23.72 10.97
CA ASN A 553 1.73 24.49 10.18
C ASN A 553 0.63 25.12 11.06
N LEU A 554 0.07 24.36 12.01
CA LEU A 554 -0.95 24.84 12.95
C LEU A 554 -0.42 25.98 13.83
N ARG A 555 0.80 25.82 14.37
CA ARG A 555 1.50 26.86 15.16
C ARG A 555 1.68 28.14 14.35
N GLN A 556 2.14 28.04 13.09
CA GLN A 556 2.29 29.21 12.21
C GLN A 556 0.95 29.91 11.93
N GLN A 557 -0.15 29.16 11.92
CA GLN A 557 -1.51 29.67 11.79
C GLN A 557 -2.11 30.16 13.12
N LYS A 558 -1.36 30.10 14.23
CA LYS A 558 -1.79 30.44 15.59
C LYS A 558 -2.98 29.61 16.08
N ILE A 559 -3.06 28.35 15.64
CA ILE A 559 -4.01 27.37 16.16
C ILE A 559 -3.30 26.59 17.26
N PRO A 560 -3.69 26.75 18.54
CA PRO A 560 -3.06 26.05 19.65
C PRO A 560 -3.25 24.53 19.54
N PHE A 561 -2.31 23.79 20.13
CA PHE A 561 -2.37 22.34 20.17
C PHE A 561 -1.99 21.77 21.53
N LEU A 562 -2.52 20.59 21.85
CA LEU A 562 -2.13 19.76 22.98
C LEU A 562 -1.57 18.45 22.45
N VAL A 563 -0.29 18.13 22.73
CA VAL A 563 0.27 16.80 22.45
C VAL A 563 0.33 15.98 23.72
N ILE A 564 -0.32 14.81 23.74
CA ILE A 564 -0.20 13.85 24.83
C ILE A 564 0.69 12.70 24.36
N GLU A 565 1.91 12.64 24.88
CA GLU A 565 2.97 11.72 24.43
C GLU A 565 3.27 10.65 25.49
N PRO A 566 2.79 9.41 25.34
CA PRO A 566 2.92 8.37 26.36
C PRO A 566 4.26 7.61 26.38
N VAL A 567 5.07 7.61 25.31
CA VAL A 567 6.14 6.61 25.17
C VAL A 567 7.52 7.21 24.92
N LYS A 568 7.72 7.98 23.84
CA LYS A 568 9.05 8.38 23.37
C LYS A 568 9.53 9.68 24.00
N GLY A 569 8.60 10.61 24.27
CA GLY A 569 8.94 11.94 24.76
C GLY A 569 9.73 12.77 23.74
N GLU A 570 9.51 12.56 22.44
CA GLU A 570 10.27 13.22 21.36
C GLU A 570 9.83 14.67 21.10
N TYR A 571 8.54 14.96 21.21
CA TYR A 571 7.95 16.27 20.90
C TYR A 571 8.57 17.43 21.69
N LYS A 572 8.95 17.24 22.96
CA LYS A 572 9.59 18.28 23.77
C LYS A 572 10.95 18.71 23.21
N HIS A 573 11.66 17.83 22.52
CA HIS A 573 12.94 18.14 21.87
C HIS A 573 12.74 18.86 20.54
N VAL A 574 11.59 18.68 19.90
CA VAL A 574 11.27 19.34 18.62
C VAL A 574 10.67 20.72 18.84
N PHE A 575 9.70 20.81 19.76
CA PHE A 575 8.89 22.02 19.95
C PHE A 575 9.09 22.69 21.31
N GLY A 576 9.60 21.98 22.33
CA GLY A 576 9.62 22.50 23.70
C GLY A 576 10.57 23.68 23.94
N ASN A 577 11.49 23.96 23.01
CA ASN A 577 12.38 25.12 23.09
C ASN A 577 11.78 26.39 22.45
N TYR A 578 10.56 26.34 21.93
CA TYR A 578 9.87 27.53 21.43
C TYR A 578 9.19 28.29 22.57
N ASP A 579 9.30 29.62 22.57
CA ASP A 579 8.76 30.49 23.61
C ASP A 579 7.23 30.39 23.78
N ASP A 580 6.52 29.97 22.72
CA ASP A 580 5.07 29.81 22.69
C ASP A 580 4.60 28.36 22.95
N VAL A 581 5.50 27.47 23.42
CA VAL A 581 5.20 26.06 23.72
C VAL A 581 5.58 25.71 25.15
N SER A 582 4.61 25.23 25.95
CA SER A 582 4.85 24.77 27.32
C SER A 582 4.96 23.25 27.40
N VAL A 583 5.95 22.75 28.15
CA VAL A 583 6.16 21.32 28.38
C VAL A 583 5.84 20.95 29.83
N TYR A 584 4.86 20.09 30.02
CA TYR A 584 4.53 19.47 31.30
C TYR A 584 4.88 17.99 31.29
N GLY A 585 5.40 17.48 32.40
CA GLY A 585 5.72 16.07 32.54
C GLY A 585 5.60 15.58 33.97
N THR A 586 6.06 14.36 34.22
CA THR A 586 5.93 13.73 35.56
C THR A 586 7.18 13.83 36.42
N ASN A 587 8.29 14.32 35.86
CA ASN A 587 9.57 14.47 36.57
C ASN A 587 9.94 15.96 36.72
N PRO A 588 9.90 16.52 37.95
CA PRO A 588 10.16 17.94 38.21
C PRO A 588 11.64 18.35 38.01
N ARG A 589 12.52 17.42 37.63
CA ARG A 589 13.90 17.71 37.21
C ARG A 589 14.07 17.85 35.70
N GLN A 590 13.07 17.46 34.90
CA GLN A 590 13.17 17.41 33.45
C GLN A 590 12.14 18.28 32.73
N ALA A 591 11.01 18.59 33.37
CA ALA A 591 9.98 19.47 32.87
C ALA A 591 9.17 20.05 34.05
N THR A 592 8.34 21.04 33.78
CA THR A 592 7.35 21.53 34.74
C THR A 592 6.41 20.38 35.10
N LEU A 593 6.10 20.20 36.38
CA LEU A 593 5.25 19.10 36.81
C LEU A 593 3.81 19.32 36.33
N LEU A 594 3.24 18.33 35.65
CA LEU A 594 1.82 18.28 35.33
C LEU A 594 1.03 18.14 36.64
N LYS A 595 0.15 19.09 36.94
CA LYS A 595 -0.74 19.04 38.12
C LYS A 595 -2.18 19.05 37.66
N LEU A 596 -2.93 18.00 38.01
CA LEU A 596 -4.32 17.81 37.62
C LEU A 596 -5.13 17.42 38.85
N ASN A 597 -6.34 17.98 38.99
CA ASN A 597 -7.32 17.39 39.88
C ASN A 597 -8.40 16.66 39.07
N PRO A 598 -8.48 15.31 39.10
CA PRO A 598 -9.50 14.58 38.35
C PRO A 598 -10.93 14.86 38.82
N PHE A 599 -11.09 15.39 40.04
CA PHE A 599 -12.37 15.65 40.69
C PHE A 599 -12.80 17.12 40.59
N SER A 600 -12.10 17.96 39.81
CA SER A 600 -12.54 19.33 39.56
C SER A 600 -13.17 19.46 38.18
N PHE A 601 -14.24 20.25 38.13
CA PHE A 601 -15.04 20.51 36.95
C PHE A 601 -15.48 21.99 36.90
N PRO A 602 -15.78 22.55 35.71
CA PRO A 602 -16.34 23.90 35.56
C PRO A 602 -17.73 24.05 36.19
N ASN A 603 -18.10 25.26 36.59
CA ASN A 603 -19.37 25.56 37.29
C ASN A 603 -20.62 25.19 36.47
N GLU A 604 -20.50 25.16 35.15
CA GLU A 604 -21.57 24.84 34.21
C GLU A 604 -21.91 23.34 34.20
N ILE A 605 -21.06 22.49 34.81
CA ILE A 605 -21.20 21.04 34.81
C ILE A 605 -21.70 20.58 36.17
N HIS A 606 -22.67 19.66 36.14
CA HIS A 606 -23.21 19.08 37.36
C HIS A 606 -22.27 18.02 37.94
N VAL A 607 -22.11 17.98 39.27
CA VAL A 607 -21.23 17.01 39.96
C VAL A 607 -21.50 15.55 39.57
N LEU A 608 -22.78 15.18 39.44
CA LEU A 608 -23.18 13.83 39.05
C LEU A 608 -22.77 13.47 37.61
N GLU A 609 -22.87 14.43 36.68
CA GLU A 609 -22.46 14.25 35.28
C GLU A 609 -20.94 14.05 35.18
N HIS A 610 -20.18 14.86 35.90
CA HIS A 610 -18.73 14.73 35.99
C HIS A 610 -18.32 13.38 36.60
N VAL A 611 -18.95 12.95 37.70
CA VAL A 611 -18.65 11.66 38.33
C VAL A 611 -18.95 10.48 37.40
N ASP A 612 -20.03 10.53 36.62
CA ASP A 612 -20.34 9.48 35.65
C ASP A 612 -19.28 9.37 34.55
N ARG A 613 -18.85 10.49 33.96
CA ARG A 613 -17.73 10.52 33.00
C ARG A 613 -16.43 9.98 33.60
N LEU A 614 -16.14 10.36 34.84
CA LEU A 614 -14.93 9.91 35.52
C LEU A 614 -14.94 8.38 35.76
N ILE A 615 -16.10 7.81 36.09
CA ILE A 615 -16.27 6.35 36.21
C ILE A 615 -16.09 5.63 34.88
N GLU A 616 -16.55 6.20 33.77
CA GLU A 616 -16.31 5.67 32.43
C GLU A 616 -14.81 5.58 32.12
N ILE A 617 -14.05 6.62 32.45
CA ILE A 617 -12.57 6.61 32.30
C ILE A 617 -11.96 5.48 33.13
N PHE A 618 -12.37 5.31 34.39
CA PHE A 618 -11.88 4.21 35.22
C PHE A 618 -12.21 2.84 34.63
N ASN A 619 -13.39 2.65 34.05
CA ASN A 619 -13.78 1.40 33.39
C ASN A 619 -12.92 1.10 32.14
N VAL A 620 -12.44 2.13 31.44
CA VAL A 620 -11.52 1.96 30.31
C VAL A 620 -10.11 1.59 30.77
N CYS A 621 -9.64 2.24 31.84
CA CYS A 621 -8.27 2.11 32.32
C CYS A 621 -8.05 0.84 33.16
N TRP A 622 -9.05 0.43 33.94
CA TRP A 622 -8.96 -0.72 34.84
C TRP A 622 -9.93 -1.84 34.43
N PRO A 623 -9.52 -3.12 34.53
CA PRO A 623 -10.43 -4.23 34.42
C PRO A 623 -11.35 -4.24 35.64
N MET A 624 -12.54 -3.66 35.48
CA MET A 624 -13.59 -3.61 36.50
C MET A 624 -14.58 -4.76 36.27
N TYR A 625 -14.93 -5.49 37.34
CA TYR A 625 -15.91 -6.58 37.27
C TYR A 625 -16.90 -6.49 38.45
N ALA A 626 -18.04 -7.17 38.31
CA ALA A 626 -19.10 -7.21 39.32
C ALA A 626 -19.52 -5.79 39.80
N ALA A 627 -19.58 -5.56 41.11
CA ALA A 627 -20.04 -4.31 41.71
C ALA A 627 -18.95 -3.22 41.85
N MET A 628 -17.73 -3.43 41.33
CA MET A 628 -16.61 -2.47 41.50
C MET A 628 -16.92 -1.05 41.02
N PRO A 629 -17.50 -0.82 39.82
CA PRO A 629 -17.80 0.53 39.36
C PRO A 629 -18.80 1.25 40.26
N VAL A 630 -19.80 0.52 40.78
CA VAL A 630 -20.84 1.06 41.67
C VAL A 630 -20.24 1.47 43.01
N ILE A 631 -19.36 0.62 43.57
CA ILE A 631 -18.65 0.92 44.82
C ILE A 631 -17.73 2.13 44.65
N LEU A 632 -16.98 2.19 43.54
CA LEU A 632 -16.12 3.33 43.24
C LEU A 632 -16.94 4.63 43.10
N LYS A 633 -18.05 4.60 42.35
CA LYS A 633 -18.96 5.75 42.19
C LYS A 633 -19.45 6.24 43.55
N LYS A 634 -19.93 5.34 44.42
CA LYS A 634 -20.39 5.69 45.77
C LYS A 634 -19.26 6.31 46.62
N SER A 635 -18.03 5.80 46.48
CA SER A 635 -16.86 6.32 47.20
C SER A 635 -16.50 7.73 46.76
N ILE A 636 -16.57 8.01 45.46
CA ILE A 636 -16.33 9.35 44.91
C ILE A 636 -17.42 10.32 45.42
N LEU A 637 -18.70 9.96 45.33
CA LEU A 637 -19.80 10.79 45.81
C LEU A 637 -19.71 11.10 47.31
N GLN A 638 -19.35 10.10 48.13
CA GLN A 638 -19.12 10.32 49.57
C GLN A 638 -17.92 11.24 49.82
N ALA A 639 -16.87 11.19 49.00
CA ALA A 639 -15.74 12.12 49.09
C ALA A 639 -16.17 13.57 48.79
N TYR A 640 -17.03 13.80 47.79
CA TYR A 640 -17.62 15.11 47.52
C TYR A 640 -18.41 15.65 48.72
N GLN A 641 -19.29 14.82 49.29
CA GLN A 641 -20.10 15.20 50.46
C GLN A 641 -19.23 15.59 51.67
N ARG A 642 -18.12 14.87 51.92
CA ARG A 642 -17.16 15.18 53.01
C ARG A 642 -16.51 16.55 52.84
N VAL A 643 -16.23 16.94 51.59
CA VAL A 643 -15.64 18.24 51.25
C VAL A 643 -16.68 19.36 51.27
N GLY A 644 -17.97 19.03 51.45
CA GLY A 644 -19.06 19.99 51.64
C GLY A 644 -19.90 20.26 50.39
N TRP A 645 -19.87 19.37 49.40
CA TRP A 645 -20.75 19.44 48.24
C TRP A 645 -22.15 18.93 48.58
N ASP A 646 -23.15 19.72 48.21
CA ASP A 646 -24.51 19.24 48.01
C ASP A 646 -24.60 18.62 46.62
N LEU A 647 -24.97 17.34 46.55
CA LEU A 647 -25.00 16.59 45.29
C LEU A 647 -26.24 16.91 44.44
N ASP A 648 -27.34 17.36 45.06
CA ASP A 648 -28.60 17.64 44.38
C ASP A 648 -28.60 19.04 43.76
N GLU A 649 -28.07 20.02 44.49
CA GLU A 649 -27.94 21.40 44.02
C GLU A 649 -26.60 21.65 43.28
N SER A 650 -25.68 20.68 43.30
CA SER A 650 -24.33 20.77 42.71
C SER A 650 -23.57 22.03 43.13
N VAL A 651 -23.65 22.38 44.41
CA VAL A 651 -22.95 23.53 45.01
C VAL A 651 -22.15 23.10 46.23
N ASN A 652 -20.96 23.68 46.39
CA ASN A 652 -20.20 23.52 47.61
C ASN A 652 -20.60 24.59 48.63
N ILE A 653 -21.05 24.15 49.81
CA ILE A 653 -21.58 25.01 50.88
C ILE A 653 -20.48 25.90 51.51
N ARG A 654 -19.20 25.55 51.30
CA ARG A 654 -18.06 26.16 51.99
C ARG A 654 -17.18 27.00 51.06
N SER A 655 -16.88 26.53 49.85
CA SER A 655 -16.08 27.24 48.84
C SER A 655 -16.27 26.64 47.45
N ILE A 656 -16.43 27.50 46.43
CA ILE A 656 -16.74 27.08 45.06
C ILE A 656 -15.60 26.28 44.37
N ASN A 657 -14.34 26.52 44.76
CA ASN A 657 -13.17 25.89 44.15
C ASN A 657 -12.57 24.76 44.99
N LEU A 658 -13.38 24.08 45.81
CA LEU A 658 -12.89 23.04 46.69
C LEU A 658 -13.39 21.67 46.27
N PHE A 659 -12.46 20.84 45.79
CA PHE A 659 -12.76 19.53 45.22
C PHE A 659 -12.02 18.41 45.96
N PRO A 660 -12.56 17.17 45.97
CA PRO A 660 -11.88 16.01 46.53
C PRO A 660 -10.52 15.71 45.87
N THR A 661 -9.76 14.82 46.52
CA THR A 661 -8.53 14.20 46.01
C THR A 661 -8.63 12.68 46.03
N PHE A 662 -7.65 11.99 45.45
CA PHE A 662 -7.57 10.52 45.55
C PHE A 662 -7.46 10.04 47.00
N THR A 663 -6.86 10.84 47.90
CA THR A 663 -6.79 10.53 49.32
C THR A 663 -8.18 10.51 49.95
N ASP A 664 -9.01 11.50 49.62
CA ASP A 664 -10.39 11.58 50.13
C ASP A 664 -11.23 10.37 49.64
N VAL A 665 -11.06 9.98 48.36
CA VAL A 665 -11.72 8.80 47.78
C VAL A 665 -11.24 7.50 48.40
N ALA A 666 -9.92 7.36 48.66
CA ALA A 666 -9.36 6.18 49.32
C ALA A 666 -9.98 5.97 50.72
N CYS A 667 -10.10 7.07 51.49
CA CYS A 667 -10.71 7.04 52.81
C CYS A 667 -12.19 6.67 52.75
N ALA A 668 -12.95 7.23 51.81
CA ALA A 668 -14.37 6.90 51.63
C ALA A 668 -14.55 5.44 51.18
N LEU A 669 -13.71 4.96 50.26
CA LEU A 669 -13.75 3.59 49.76
C LEU A 669 -13.55 2.56 50.88
N LYS A 670 -12.53 2.76 51.71
CA LYS A 670 -12.21 1.87 52.82
C LYS A 670 -13.40 1.74 53.79
N GLU A 671 -14.05 2.85 54.10
CA GLU A 671 -15.23 2.87 54.98
C GLU A 671 -16.43 2.14 54.34
N ILE A 672 -16.71 2.36 53.06
CA ILE A 672 -17.80 1.69 52.34
C ILE A 672 -17.58 0.18 52.31
N ILE A 673 -16.35 -0.28 52.06
CA ILE A 673 -16.05 -1.72 52.03
C ILE A 673 -16.21 -2.32 53.43
N GLN A 674 -15.70 -1.66 54.47
CA GLN A 674 -15.81 -2.17 55.84
C GLN A 674 -17.28 -2.27 56.30
N ASN A 675 -18.08 -1.25 55.99
CA ASN A 675 -19.49 -1.15 56.39
C ASN A 675 -20.48 -1.94 55.50
N SER A 676 -20.00 -2.58 54.43
CA SER A 676 -20.87 -3.33 53.51
C SER A 676 -21.22 -4.73 54.04
N GLU A 677 -22.35 -5.28 53.60
CA GLU A 677 -22.81 -6.65 53.93
C GLU A 677 -22.16 -7.75 53.07
N TYR A 678 -21.12 -7.40 52.28
CA TYR A 678 -20.41 -8.38 51.45
C TYR A 678 -19.66 -9.41 52.29
N SER A 679 -19.46 -10.61 51.73
CA SER A 679 -18.63 -11.63 52.38
C SER A 679 -17.17 -11.15 52.53
N GLU A 680 -16.46 -11.68 53.53
CA GLU A 680 -15.05 -11.34 53.78
C GLU A 680 -14.15 -11.62 52.56
N GLU A 681 -14.48 -12.64 51.76
CA GLU A 681 -13.79 -12.92 50.49
C GLU A 681 -14.01 -11.82 49.44
N VAL A 682 -15.25 -11.34 49.29
CA VAL A 682 -15.58 -10.26 48.34
C VAL A 682 -14.98 -8.93 48.81
N LYS A 683 -15.01 -8.64 50.12
CA LYS A 683 -14.31 -7.49 50.71
C LYS A 683 -12.81 -7.58 50.47
N GLY A 684 -12.20 -8.73 50.74
CA GLY A 684 -10.78 -8.98 50.47
C GLY A 684 -10.40 -8.79 49.01
N ASN A 685 -11.25 -9.24 48.07
CA ASN A 685 -11.05 -9.04 46.64
C ASN A 685 -11.14 -7.56 46.24
N TYR A 686 -12.09 -6.79 46.79
CA TYR A 686 -12.22 -5.35 46.50
C TYR A 686 -11.09 -4.52 47.11
N ILE A 687 -10.65 -4.86 48.32
CA ILE A 687 -9.46 -4.28 48.95
C ILE A 687 -8.23 -4.55 48.08
N GLY A 688 -8.02 -5.82 47.72
CA GLY A 688 -6.87 -6.23 46.91
C GLY A 688 -6.80 -5.56 45.54
N SER A 689 -7.94 -5.34 44.87
CA SER A 689 -8.01 -4.89 43.47
C SER A 689 -8.30 -3.40 43.26
N LEU A 690 -9.11 -2.76 44.12
CA LEU A 690 -9.51 -1.35 43.97
C LEU A 690 -8.76 -0.43 44.95
N GLU A 691 -8.69 -0.80 46.24
CA GLU A 691 -8.02 0.01 47.27
C GLU A 691 -6.52 0.14 46.96
N THR A 692 -5.83 -0.95 46.63
CA THR A 692 -4.41 -0.92 46.24
C THR A 692 -4.14 0.02 45.06
N ARG A 693 -5.02 0.01 44.04
CA ARG A 693 -4.89 0.87 42.86
C ARG A 693 -5.09 2.34 43.21
N ILE A 694 -6.15 2.68 43.95
CA ILE A 694 -6.40 4.06 44.38
C ILE A 694 -5.27 4.56 45.29
N MET A 695 -4.82 3.75 46.25
CA MET A 695 -3.71 4.09 47.13
C MET A 695 -2.42 4.37 46.35
N SER A 696 -2.15 3.63 45.26
CA SER A 696 -0.99 3.88 44.39
C SER A 696 -1.01 5.26 43.70
N LEU A 697 -2.19 5.89 43.60
CA LEU A 697 -2.35 7.25 43.09
C LEU A 697 -2.18 8.33 44.17
N THR A 698 -2.18 7.92 45.45
CA THR A 698 -2.02 8.82 46.61
C THR A 698 -0.58 8.94 47.12
N ASP A 699 0.37 8.19 46.53
CA ASP A 699 1.78 8.19 46.94
C ASP A 699 2.74 8.60 45.80
N GLY A 700 3.96 9.00 46.18
CA GLY A 700 5.07 9.27 45.27
C GLY A 700 4.81 10.39 44.26
N LEU A 701 5.22 10.17 43.01
CA LEU A 701 5.02 11.13 41.90
C LEU A 701 3.54 11.27 41.51
N ASN A 702 2.74 10.21 41.66
CA ASN A 702 1.31 10.26 41.34
C ASN A 702 0.57 11.21 42.27
N ALA A 703 0.93 11.24 43.56
CA ALA A 703 0.36 12.21 44.51
C ALA A 703 0.69 13.66 44.15
N GLN A 704 1.88 13.90 43.59
CA GLN A 704 2.28 15.24 43.15
C GLN A 704 1.59 15.65 41.85
N LEU A 705 1.31 14.68 40.97
CA LEU A 705 0.58 14.88 39.72
C LEU A 705 -0.90 15.13 39.99
N PHE A 706 -1.52 14.29 40.82
CA PHE A 706 -2.92 14.39 41.21
C PHE A 706 -3.06 15.23 42.47
N SER A 707 -3.03 16.55 42.31
CA SER A 707 -3.02 17.49 43.43
C SER A 707 -4.16 18.50 43.31
N GLN A 708 -4.57 19.09 44.43
CA GLN A 708 -5.56 20.16 44.44
C GLN A 708 -5.08 21.47 43.82
N ASN A 709 -3.77 21.72 43.81
CA ASN A 709 -3.20 22.90 43.15
C ASN A 709 -3.01 22.59 41.66
N GLU A 710 -4.13 22.44 40.95
CA GLU A 710 -4.14 22.06 39.55
C GLU A 710 -3.72 23.20 38.62
N LEU A 711 -3.27 22.82 37.43
CA LEU A 711 -3.03 23.76 36.33
C LEU A 711 -4.38 24.26 35.80
N ASP A 712 -4.43 25.55 35.47
CA ASP A 712 -5.63 26.12 34.85
C ASP A 712 -5.86 25.49 33.46
N SER A 713 -7.13 25.15 33.19
CA SER A 713 -7.56 24.56 31.92
C SER A 713 -7.32 25.49 30.75
N SER A 714 -7.33 26.81 30.96
CA SER A 714 -6.99 27.80 29.93
C SER A 714 -5.55 27.65 29.42
N ILE A 715 -4.61 27.31 30.30
CA ILE A 715 -3.20 27.09 29.94
C ILE A 715 -3.08 25.79 29.15
N LEU A 716 -3.75 24.72 29.60
CA LEU A 716 -3.66 23.40 28.98
C LEU A 716 -4.32 23.33 27.60
N PHE A 717 -5.43 24.05 27.40
CA PHE A 717 -6.30 23.86 26.24
C PHE A 717 -6.33 25.06 25.27
N ASP A 718 -5.86 26.25 25.65
CA ASP A 718 -5.83 27.42 24.76
C ASP A 718 -4.40 27.89 24.39
N GLN A 719 -3.36 27.17 24.82
CA GLN A 719 -1.95 27.41 24.45
C GLN A 719 -1.33 26.18 23.78
N ASN A 720 -0.14 26.31 23.17
CA ASN A 720 0.58 25.12 22.68
C ASN A 720 1.21 24.38 23.86
N VAL A 721 0.77 23.15 24.08
CA VAL A 721 1.16 22.36 25.24
C VAL A 721 1.61 20.97 24.82
N ILE A 722 2.67 20.48 25.48
CA ILE A 722 3.15 19.11 25.37
C ILE A 722 3.10 18.47 26.75
N VAL A 723 2.34 17.40 26.87
CA VAL A 723 2.28 16.55 28.05
C VAL A 723 3.11 15.30 27.79
N ASP A 724 4.30 15.23 28.41
CA ASP A 724 5.22 14.11 28.30
C ASP A 724 5.00 13.10 29.44
N LEU A 725 4.43 11.95 29.08
CA LEU A 725 4.18 10.82 29.98
C LEU A 725 5.17 9.66 29.76
N SER A 726 6.23 9.86 28.97
CA SER A 726 7.24 8.82 28.62
C SER A 726 7.92 8.17 29.84
N ARG A 727 7.90 8.86 30.99
CA ARG A 727 8.50 8.38 32.25
C ARG A 727 7.52 7.64 33.16
N VAL A 728 6.24 7.63 32.83
CA VAL A 728 5.24 6.82 33.54
C VAL A 728 5.44 5.36 33.15
N ALA A 729 5.60 4.46 34.12
CA ALA A 729 5.85 3.05 33.83
C ALA A 729 4.56 2.27 33.53
N SER A 730 3.51 2.49 34.31
CA SER A 730 2.23 1.77 34.18
C SER A 730 1.44 2.26 32.97
N SER A 731 1.06 1.35 32.08
CA SER A 731 0.13 1.64 30.98
C SER A 731 -1.24 2.07 31.49
N GLU A 732 -1.75 1.45 32.56
CA GLU A 732 -3.02 1.83 33.20
C GLU A 732 -2.99 3.29 33.67
N THR A 733 -1.88 3.74 34.27
CA THR A 733 -1.73 5.14 34.71
C THR A 733 -1.61 6.10 33.53
N LYS A 734 -0.94 5.71 32.43
CA LYS A 734 -0.91 6.52 31.20
C LYS A 734 -2.32 6.70 30.63
N SER A 735 -3.06 5.61 30.48
CA SER A 735 -4.45 5.62 30.03
C SER A 735 -5.33 6.52 30.90
N LEU A 736 -5.14 6.45 32.23
CA LEU A 736 -5.89 7.28 33.18
C LEU A 736 -5.59 8.77 33.01
N ILE A 737 -4.31 9.15 32.91
CA ILE A 737 -3.92 10.55 32.70
C ILE A 737 -4.45 11.05 31.35
N MET A 738 -4.32 10.26 30.28
CA MET A 738 -4.87 10.58 28.96
C MET A 738 -6.39 10.79 29.02
N GLY A 739 -7.12 9.86 29.65
CA GLY A 739 -8.57 9.93 29.80
C GLY A 739 -9.01 11.18 30.58
N ILE A 740 -8.35 11.48 31.71
CA ILE A 740 -8.64 12.68 32.51
C ILE A 740 -8.40 13.96 31.69
N LEU A 741 -7.34 14.03 30.89
CA LEU A 741 -7.07 15.18 30.03
C LEU A 741 -8.16 15.34 28.96
N VAL A 742 -8.60 14.25 28.32
CA VAL A 742 -9.68 14.29 27.32
C VAL A 742 -11.01 14.69 27.96
N MET A 743 -11.34 14.16 29.14
CA MET A 743 -12.54 14.53 29.89
C MET A 743 -12.51 16.01 30.26
N LYS A 744 -11.44 16.49 30.89
CA LYS A 744 -11.30 17.91 31.25
C LYS A 744 -11.36 18.81 30.03
N LEU A 745 -10.78 18.41 28.90
CA LEU A 745 -10.89 19.15 27.66
C LEU A 745 -12.35 19.25 27.18
N ASN A 746 -13.10 18.15 27.21
CA ASN A 746 -14.51 18.16 26.84
C ASN A 746 -15.33 19.08 27.76
N GLU A 747 -15.14 18.95 29.07
CA GLU A 747 -15.79 19.75 30.08
C GLU A 747 -15.49 21.25 29.91
N TYR A 748 -14.22 21.59 29.69
CA TYR A 748 -13.79 22.96 29.44
C TYR A 748 -14.38 23.55 28.15
N ARG A 749 -14.48 22.77 27.07
CA ARG A 749 -15.08 23.24 25.81
C ARG A 749 -16.59 23.40 25.92
N THR A 750 -17.24 22.53 26.68
CA THR A 750 -18.69 22.60 26.93
C THR A 750 -19.06 23.82 27.78
N SER A 751 -18.24 24.20 28.77
CA SER A 751 -18.51 25.35 29.63
C SER A 751 -18.35 26.72 28.93
N GLN A 752 -17.57 26.79 27.85
CA GLN A 752 -17.30 28.04 27.14
C GLN A 752 -18.49 28.60 26.32
N GLN A 753 -19.66 27.92 26.30
CA GLN A 753 -20.87 28.33 25.56
C GLN A 753 -20.57 28.79 24.11
N LEU A 754 -19.74 28.01 23.41
CA LEU A 754 -19.30 28.33 22.05
C LEU A 754 -20.43 28.15 21.02
N ASP A 755 -20.39 28.96 19.95
CA ASP A 755 -21.28 28.77 18.80
C ASP A 755 -21.13 27.36 18.21
N MET A 756 -22.27 26.71 17.94
CA MET A 756 -22.28 25.39 17.30
C MET A 756 -21.65 25.45 15.90
N ASN A 757 -20.82 24.46 15.56
CA ASN A 757 -20.09 24.35 14.29
C ASN A 757 -19.01 25.42 14.09
N SER A 758 -18.26 25.73 15.15
CA SER A 758 -17.13 26.66 15.04
C SER A 758 -15.98 26.11 14.17
N ASN A 759 -15.19 27.03 13.59
CA ASN A 759 -13.97 26.68 12.86
C ASN A 759 -12.93 26.02 13.79
N LEU A 760 -11.88 25.43 13.22
CA LEU A 760 -10.79 24.83 13.99
C LEU A 760 -10.16 25.84 14.95
N ARG A 761 -10.29 25.58 16.25
CA ARG A 761 -9.76 26.42 17.34
C ARG A 761 -8.56 25.77 18.02
N HIS A 762 -8.61 24.47 18.23
CA HIS A 762 -7.59 23.75 18.98
C HIS A 762 -7.47 22.31 18.47
N VAL A 763 -6.27 21.73 18.53
CA VAL A 763 -6.01 20.34 18.13
C VAL A 763 -5.37 19.56 19.27
N ALA A 764 -5.96 18.43 19.64
CA ALA A 764 -5.38 17.49 20.59
C ALA A 764 -4.80 16.27 19.85
N VAL A 765 -3.52 15.97 20.07
CA VAL A 765 -2.84 14.79 19.54
C VAL A 765 -2.78 13.72 20.63
N LEU A 766 -3.37 12.56 20.34
CA LEU A 766 -3.31 11.36 21.17
C LEU A 766 -2.33 10.38 20.51
N GLU A 767 -1.08 10.38 20.96
CA GLU A 767 -0.09 9.37 20.57
C GLU A 767 -0.35 8.03 21.27
N GLU A 768 -0.07 6.92 20.58
CA GLU A 768 -0.40 5.55 21.00
C GLU A 768 -1.82 5.45 21.57
N ALA A 769 -2.79 5.94 20.78
CA ALA A 769 -4.17 6.10 21.22
C ALA A 769 -4.85 4.80 21.65
N HIS A 770 -4.35 3.62 21.26
CA HIS A 770 -4.80 2.32 21.78
C HIS A 770 -4.68 2.21 23.31
N HIS A 771 -3.86 3.02 23.98
CA HIS A 771 -3.87 3.06 25.45
C HIS A 771 -5.23 3.49 26.02
N LEU A 772 -5.93 4.41 25.34
CA LEU A 772 -7.25 4.90 25.76
C LEU A 772 -8.40 4.27 24.96
N LEU A 773 -8.21 4.09 23.65
CA LEU A 773 -9.24 3.66 22.70
C LEU A 773 -9.03 2.21 22.23
N LYS A 774 -8.70 1.31 23.17
CA LYS A 774 -8.38 -0.11 22.87
C LYS A 774 -9.59 -0.87 22.35
N ARG A 775 -9.37 -1.72 21.35
CA ARG A 775 -10.35 -2.69 20.87
C ARG A 775 -10.56 -3.80 21.90
N THR A 776 -11.81 -4.11 22.22
CA THR A 776 -12.18 -5.26 23.05
C THR A 776 -12.85 -6.34 22.19
N ASN A 777 -12.38 -7.58 22.28
CA ASN A 777 -13.00 -8.70 21.57
C ASN A 777 -14.30 -9.11 22.27
N ILE A 778 -15.42 -9.09 21.54
CA ILE A 778 -16.77 -9.48 22.01
C ILE A 778 -16.83 -10.99 22.34
N SER A 779 -15.84 -11.78 21.92
CA SER A 779 -15.86 -13.24 21.95
C SER A 779 -15.34 -13.91 23.23
N GLN A 780 -14.85 -13.18 24.24
CA GLN A 780 -14.37 -13.78 25.50
C GLN A 780 -14.95 -13.10 26.74
N SER A 781 -15.77 -13.85 27.49
CA SER A 781 -16.48 -13.54 28.74
C SER A 781 -17.65 -12.53 28.64
N MET A 782 -18.87 -13.00 28.93
CA MET A 782 -20.15 -12.31 28.66
C MET A 782 -20.44 -11.06 29.50
N GLU A 783 -19.67 -10.75 30.56
CA GLU A 783 -19.98 -9.62 31.46
C GLU A 783 -18.88 -8.55 31.54
N SER A 784 -17.59 -8.90 31.67
CA SER A 784 -16.51 -7.89 31.85
C SER A 784 -16.05 -7.24 30.53
N SER A 785 -16.04 -7.98 29.42
CA SER A 785 -15.65 -7.45 28.10
C SER A 785 -16.62 -6.39 27.58
N ASN A 786 -17.92 -6.53 27.92
CA ASN A 786 -18.98 -5.62 27.49
C ASN A 786 -18.88 -4.23 28.14
N VAL A 787 -18.52 -4.14 29.42
CA VAL A 787 -18.45 -2.84 30.13
C VAL A 787 -17.28 -2.00 29.61
N VAL A 788 -16.12 -2.62 29.40
CA VAL A 788 -14.93 -1.92 28.88
C VAL A 788 -15.17 -1.47 27.44
N GLY A 789 -15.67 -2.35 26.57
CA GLY A 789 -15.96 -2.01 25.17
C GLY A 789 -16.97 -0.87 25.05
N LYS A 790 -18.06 -0.92 25.83
CA LYS A 790 -19.05 0.16 25.87
C LYS A 790 -18.46 1.48 26.38
N SER A 791 -17.60 1.44 27.39
CA SER A 791 -16.97 2.65 27.92
C SER A 791 -16.00 3.26 26.89
N VAL A 792 -15.28 2.44 26.12
CA VAL A 792 -14.43 2.92 25.01
C VAL A 792 -15.27 3.53 23.89
N GLU A 793 -16.39 2.90 23.52
CA GLU A 793 -17.33 3.43 22.52
C GLU A 793 -17.88 4.80 22.96
N MET A 794 -18.35 4.93 24.21
CA MET A 794 -18.85 6.19 24.76
C MET A 794 -17.78 7.29 24.78
N LEU A 795 -16.53 6.97 25.14
CA LEU A 795 -15.42 7.93 25.06
C LEU A 795 -15.13 8.36 23.61
N SER A 796 -15.21 7.44 22.65
CA SER A 796 -15.00 7.72 21.23
C SER A 796 -16.11 8.61 20.65
N GLU A 797 -17.35 8.41 21.08
CA GLU A 797 -18.49 9.28 20.74
C GLU A 797 -18.34 10.67 21.36
N SER A 798 -17.95 10.74 22.64
CA SER A 798 -17.63 11.99 23.34
C SER A 798 -16.53 12.80 22.61
N ILE A 799 -15.50 12.11 22.09
CA ILE A 799 -14.48 12.72 21.22
C ILE A 799 -15.12 13.25 19.92
N ALA A 800 -15.98 12.46 19.28
CA ALA A 800 -16.65 12.83 18.04
C ALA A 800 -17.57 14.07 18.19
N GLU A 801 -18.21 14.25 19.34
CA GLU A 801 -19.10 15.39 19.62
C GLU A 801 -18.34 16.72 19.79
N MET A 802 -17.10 16.66 20.29
CA MET A 802 -16.25 17.84 20.49
C MET A 802 -15.92 18.60 19.18
N ARG A 803 -16.14 17.97 18.01
CA ARG A 803 -16.03 18.66 16.71
C ARG A 803 -16.88 19.93 16.62
N THR A 804 -18.01 19.98 17.33
CA THR A 804 -18.94 21.13 17.33
C THR A 804 -18.32 22.39 17.95
N TYR A 805 -17.39 22.19 18.90
CA TYR A 805 -16.65 23.24 19.61
C TYR A 805 -15.37 23.68 18.90
N GLY A 806 -15.14 23.19 17.66
CA GLY A 806 -13.92 23.51 16.91
C GLY A 806 -12.68 22.77 17.42
N GLN A 807 -12.89 21.67 18.17
CA GLN A 807 -11.83 20.81 18.68
C GLN A 807 -11.50 19.70 17.67
N GLY A 808 -10.30 19.73 17.10
CA GLY A 808 -9.76 18.64 16.30
C GLY A 808 -9.05 17.61 17.17
N PHE A 809 -9.15 16.32 16.82
CA PHE A 809 -8.35 15.26 17.44
C PHE A 809 -7.48 14.62 16.36
N ILE A 810 -6.21 14.42 16.64
CA ILE A 810 -5.32 13.61 15.82
C ILE A 810 -5.01 12.34 16.61
N ILE A 811 -5.63 11.23 16.19
CA ILE A 811 -5.46 9.91 16.77
C ILE A 811 -4.29 9.25 16.04
N VAL A 812 -3.25 8.88 16.79
CA VAL A 812 -2.02 8.33 16.23
C VAL A 812 -1.79 6.94 16.80
N ASP A 813 -1.57 5.96 15.92
CA ASP A 813 -1.28 4.60 16.35
C ASP A 813 -0.40 3.84 15.35
N GLN A 814 0.31 2.82 15.84
CA GLN A 814 1.10 1.93 14.99
C GLN A 814 0.26 0.80 14.39
N SER A 815 -0.76 0.32 15.12
CA SER A 815 -1.63 -0.77 14.71
C SER A 815 -3.09 -0.32 14.81
N PRO A 816 -3.69 0.10 13.69
CA PRO A 816 -5.11 0.46 13.65
C PRO A 816 -6.05 -0.64 14.13
N ASN A 817 -5.68 -1.92 14.02
CA ASN A 817 -6.49 -3.03 14.50
C ASN A 817 -6.58 -3.09 16.04
N ALA A 818 -5.63 -2.48 16.75
CA ALA A 818 -5.66 -2.34 18.20
C ALA A 818 -6.63 -1.24 18.67
N LEU A 819 -7.05 -0.34 17.77
CA LEU A 819 -8.03 0.71 18.05
C LEU A 819 -9.45 0.18 17.91
N ASP A 820 -10.35 0.73 18.73
CA ASP A 820 -11.77 0.49 18.55
C ASP A 820 -12.27 1.03 17.20
N ILE A 821 -13.20 0.29 16.59
CA ILE A 821 -13.70 0.61 15.25
C ILE A 821 -14.43 1.96 15.20
N SER A 822 -15.03 2.39 16.32
CA SER A 822 -15.68 3.70 16.42
C SER A 822 -14.67 4.84 16.21
N ALA A 823 -13.46 4.74 16.75
CA ALA A 823 -12.42 5.76 16.61
C ALA A 823 -11.91 5.85 15.16
N VAL A 824 -11.76 4.71 14.49
CA VAL A 824 -11.39 4.65 13.06
C VAL A 824 -12.51 5.19 12.16
N ARG A 825 -13.77 4.93 12.50
CA ARG A 825 -14.96 5.39 11.74
C ARG A 825 -15.21 6.88 11.91
N ASN A 826 -15.03 7.40 13.12
CA ASN A 826 -15.35 8.80 13.47
C ASN A 826 -14.24 9.79 13.08
N THR A 827 -13.15 9.32 12.47
CA THR A 827 -12.09 10.17 11.90
C THR A 827 -12.30 10.40 10.41
N ASN A 828 -12.47 11.67 10.04
CA ASN A 828 -12.72 12.10 8.68
C ASN A 828 -11.45 12.09 7.82
N THR A 829 -10.39 12.72 8.33
CA THR A 829 -9.10 12.76 7.63
C THR A 829 -8.32 11.50 7.97
N LYS A 830 -7.80 10.78 6.97
CA LYS A 830 -6.98 9.59 7.20
C LYS A 830 -5.64 9.72 6.48
N ILE A 831 -4.56 9.51 7.21
CA ILE A 831 -3.18 9.53 6.73
C ILE A 831 -2.56 8.17 7.06
N ILE A 832 -2.47 7.32 6.05
CA ILE A 832 -2.06 5.92 6.17
C ILE A 832 -0.66 5.78 5.59
N LEU A 833 0.35 5.65 6.45
CA LEU A 833 1.71 5.32 6.05
C LEU A 833 1.86 3.78 5.93
N ARG A 834 3.09 3.32 5.66
CA ARG A 834 3.39 1.89 5.50
C ARG A 834 2.88 1.05 6.67
N LEU A 835 2.03 0.06 6.38
CA LEU A 835 1.52 -0.94 7.32
C LEU A 835 1.79 -2.35 6.76
N PRO A 836 2.61 -3.19 7.42
CA PRO A 836 2.93 -4.52 6.92
C PRO A 836 1.79 -5.54 7.17
N GLU A 837 1.12 -5.47 8.33
CA GLU A 837 0.10 -6.43 8.75
C GLU A 837 -1.19 -6.32 7.91
N GLU A 838 -1.72 -7.45 7.45
CA GLU A 838 -2.91 -7.46 6.60
C GLU A 838 -4.17 -6.95 7.31
N GLN A 839 -4.37 -7.33 8.57
CA GLN A 839 -5.53 -6.89 9.35
C GLN A 839 -5.55 -5.37 9.53
N ASP A 840 -4.40 -4.77 9.80
CA ASP A 840 -4.25 -3.32 9.88
C ASP A 840 -4.61 -2.65 8.55
N ARG A 841 -4.07 -3.17 7.43
CA ARG A 841 -4.36 -2.68 6.08
C ARG A 841 -5.85 -2.74 5.75
N GLN A 842 -6.52 -3.84 6.09
CA GLN A 842 -7.96 -3.99 5.86
C GLN A 842 -8.78 -2.98 6.66
N VAL A 843 -8.53 -2.82 7.96
CA VAL A 843 -9.31 -1.92 8.83
C VAL A 843 -9.24 -0.48 8.31
N VAL A 844 -8.04 0.07 8.06
CA VAL A 844 -7.93 1.45 7.60
C VAL A 844 -8.19 1.63 6.12
N GLY A 845 -7.79 0.69 5.27
CA GLY A 845 -7.96 0.82 3.83
C GLY A 845 -9.42 0.76 3.40
N ARG A 846 -10.23 -0.11 4.03
CA ARG A 846 -11.68 -0.13 3.80
C ARG A 846 -12.37 1.14 4.29
N SER A 847 -11.86 1.75 5.36
CA SER A 847 -12.40 2.99 5.89
C SER A 847 -12.20 4.21 4.96
N VAL A 848 -11.40 4.08 3.89
CA VAL A 848 -11.24 5.09 2.81
C VAL A 848 -11.58 4.53 1.43
N ALA A 849 -12.35 3.44 1.38
CA ALA A 849 -12.83 2.81 0.14
C ALA A 849 -11.72 2.34 -0.83
N LEU A 850 -10.58 1.87 -0.31
CA LEU A 850 -9.55 1.24 -1.16
C LEU A 850 -10.02 -0.07 -1.77
N LYS A 851 -9.59 -0.29 -3.02
CA LYS A 851 -9.71 -1.58 -3.73
C LYS A 851 -8.72 -2.60 -3.17
N GLU A 852 -8.95 -3.89 -3.38
CA GLU A 852 -8.06 -4.96 -2.91
C GLU A 852 -6.60 -4.76 -3.33
N GLU A 853 -6.39 -4.46 -4.61
CA GLU A 853 -5.04 -4.26 -5.16
C GLU A 853 -4.35 -3.03 -4.52
N GLN A 854 -5.11 -2.01 -4.10
CA GLN A 854 -4.58 -0.84 -3.38
C GLN A 854 -4.27 -1.16 -1.91
N LEU A 855 -4.97 -2.12 -1.29
CA LEU A 855 -4.63 -2.61 0.05
C LEU A 855 -3.27 -3.30 0.05
N GLU A 856 -2.92 -4.01 -1.02
CA GLU A 856 -1.60 -4.62 -1.17
C GLU A 856 -0.47 -3.59 -1.25
N GLU A 857 -0.73 -2.41 -1.80
CA GLU A 857 0.29 -1.37 -1.95
C GLU A 857 0.69 -0.73 -0.60
N ILE A 858 -0.19 -0.75 0.41
CA ILE A 858 0.08 -0.12 1.72
C ILE A 858 1.35 -0.69 2.37
N SER A 859 1.64 -1.98 2.20
CA SER A 859 2.84 -2.62 2.77
C SER A 859 4.14 -2.23 2.04
N LYS A 860 4.03 -1.75 0.80
CA LYS A 860 5.14 -1.40 -0.10
C LYS A 860 5.47 0.10 -0.08
N LEU A 861 4.67 0.93 0.60
CA LEU A 861 4.87 2.38 0.65
C LEU A 861 6.27 2.76 1.17
N PRO A 862 7.04 3.60 0.44
CA PRO A 862 8.31 4.11 0.93
C PRO A 862 8.15 4.97 2.19
N GLN A 863 9.23 5.13 2.95
CA GLN A 863 9.24 6.02 4.12
C GLN A 863 8.84 7.46 3.73
N GLY A 864 7.95 8.05 4.53
CA GLY A 864 7.40 9.39 4.30
C GLY A 864 6.45 9.49 3.11
N VAL A 865 6.00 8.37 2.53
CA VAL A 865 4.88 8.33 1.59
C VAL A 865 3.65 7.82 2.33
N ALA A 866 2.52 8.47 2.14
CA ALA A 866 1.26 8.11 2.77
C ALA A 866 0.11 8.15 1.78
N ILE A 867 -0.89 7.30 1.99
CA ILE A 867 -2.22 7.46 1.42
C ILE A 867 -2.95 8.50 2.25
N VAL A 868 -3.51 9.51 1.60
CA VAL A 868 -4.21 10.62 2.26
C VAL A 868 -5.61 10.71 1.68
N HIS A 869 -6.59 10.86 2.58
CA HIS A 869 -7.98 11.03 2.21
C HIS A 869 -8.70 11.96 3.22
N GLN A 870 -9.59 12.79 2.71
CA GLN A 870 -10.59 13.54 3.47
C GLN A 870 -11.96 13.20 2.87
N SER A 871 -13.05 13.10 3.66
CA SER A 871 -14.31 12.52 3.14
C SER A 871 -14.96 13.30 2.00
N ASN A 872 -14.59 14.56 1.78
CA ASN A 872 -15.08 15.31 0.62
C ASN A 872 -14.28 15.05 -0.66
N TRP A 873 -13.19 14.27 -0.60
CA TRP A 873 -12.41 13.87 -1.77
C TRP A 873 -13.07 12.70 -2.48
N LEU A 874 -13.05 12.72 -3.81
CA LEU A 874 -13.62 11.68 -4.66
C LEU A 874 -12.90 10.34 -4.48
N GLU A 875 -11.57 10.39 -4.34
CA GLU A 875 -10.71 9.20 -4.21
C GLU A 875 -9.48 9.52 -3.33
N PRO A 876 -8.89 8.49 -2.69
CA PRO A 876 -7.64 8.64 -1.94
C PRO A 876 -6.45 8.86 -2.88
N ILE A 877 -5.49 9.68 -2.43
CA ILE A 877 -4.28 10.01 -3.18
C ILE A 877 -3.03 9.55 -2.42
N LEU A 878 -1.91 9.38 -3.14
CA LEU A 878 -0.59 9.22 -2.52
C LEU A 878 0.07 10.59 -2.35
N CYS A 879 0.65 10.83 -1.17
CA CYS A 879 1.34 12.05 -0.82
C CYS A 879 2.76 11.72 -0.34
N LYS A 880 3.77 12.36 -0.92
CA LYS A 880 5.11 12.42 -0.34
C LYS A 880 5.13 13.55 0.68
N ILE A 881 5.21 13.20 1.95
CA ILE A 881 5.18 14.12 3.08
C ILE A 881 6.49 14.92 3.11
N ASN A 882 6.39 16.22 3.36
CA ASN A 882 7.55 17.09 3.52
C ASN A 882 8.43 16.62 4.70
N TYR A 883 9.74 16.65 4.52
CA TYR A 883 10.65 16.36 5.62
C TYR A 883 10.77 17.58 6.53
N PHE A 884 10.54 17.40 7.82
CA PHE A 884 10.69 18.44 8.82
C PHE A 884 12.18 18.64 9.12
N SER A 885 12.77 19.69 8.54
CA SER A 885 14.22 19.93 8.50
C SER A 885 14.80 20.74 9.65
N GLN A 886 14.01 21.10 10.67
CA GLN A 886 14.53 21.88 11.79
C GLN A 886 15.32 21.00 12.76
N ASP A 887 16.45 21.52 13.23
CA ASP A 887 17.35 20.83 14.16
C ASP A 887 16.62 20.43 15.45
N HIS A 888 16.76 19.15 15.82
CA HIS A 888 16.25 18.62 17.07
C HIS A 888 17.19 19.02 18.22
N TYR A 889 17.02 20.23 18.73
CA TYR A 889 17.76 20.67 19.91
C TYR A 889 17.24 19.94 21.16
N LYS A 890 18.15 19.45 22.00
CA LYS A 890 17.75 18.86 23.27
C LYS A 890 16.96 19.89 24.08
N TYR A 891 15.87 19.44 24.70
CA TYR A 891 15.02 20.30 25.52
C TYR A 891 15.81 20.80 26.72
N ASN A 892 15.86 22.12 26.92
CA ASN A 892 16.56 22.73 28.04
C ASN A 892 15.55 23.16 29.12
N PHE A 893 15.54 22.46 30.25
CA PHE A 893 14.67 22.80 31.38
C PHE A 893 15.48 23.45 32.49
N GLU A 894 15.20 24.73 32.76
CA GLU A 894 15.71 25.43 33.91
C GLU A 894 14.75 25.28 35.09
N LYS A 895 15.20 24.59 36.14
CA LYS A 895 14.37 24.35 37.31
C LYS A 895 14.25 25.62 38.15
N ASN A 896 13.05 26.20 38.19
CA ASN A 896 12.70 27.16 39.24
C ASN A 896 12.56 26.41 40.57
N ILE A 897 13.55 26.58 41.46
CA ILE A 897 13.52 26.01 42.80
C ILE A 897 12.70 26.95 43.69
N GLU A 898 11.40 26.70 43.80
CA GLU A 898 10.65 27.20 44.95
C GLU A 898 11.02 26.36 46.18
N ASN A 899 11.46 27.02 47.25
CA ASN A 899 11.77 26.38 48.53
C ASN A 899 10.47 25.88 49.20
N ILE A 900 10.08 24.64 48.90
CA ILE A 900 8.97 23.97 49.59
C ILE A 900 9.45 23.55 50.99
N PRO A 901 8.78 23.98 52.09
CA PRO A 901 9.13 23.56 53.44
C PRO A 901 9.03 22.05 53.62
N LYS A 902 9.84 21.45 54.51
CA LYS A 902 9.79 19.99 54.72
C LYS A 902 8.46 19.60 55.35
N ILE A 903 7.85 18.49 54.93
CA ILE A 903 6.55 18.00 55.46
C ILE A 903 6.54 17.92 57.00
N LYS A 904 7.65 17.49 57.62
CA LYS A 904 7.78 17.45 59.08
C LYS A 904 7.71 18.82 59.75
N GLU A 905 8.20 19.88 59.10
CA GLU A 905 8.12 21.25 59.60
C GLU A 905 6.69 21.78 59.52
N ILE A 906 5.97 21.42 58.46
CA ILE A 906 4.54 21.74 58.29
C ILE A 906 3.70 21.01 59.34
N GLN A 907 3.86 19.69 59.48
CA GLN A 907 3.17 18.88 60.50
C GLN A 907 3.44 19.42 61.90
N LYS A 908 4.70 19.79 62.20
CA LYS A 908 5.07 20.42 63.46
C LYS A 908 4.30 21.73 63.65
N ALA A 909 4.37 22.66 62.71
CA ALA A 909 3.67 23.95 62.82
C ALA A 909 2.16 23.79 63.07
N VAL A 910 1.51 22.86 62.37
CA VAL A 910 0.07 22.62 62.50
C VAL A 910 -0.29 21.98 63.86
N VAL A 911 0.49 20.99 64.31
CA VAL A 911 0.32 20.38 65.64
C VAL A 911 0.49 21.43 66.75
N TYR A 912 1.48 22.31 66.62
CA TYR A 912 1.69 23.40 67.59
C TYR A 912 0.49 24.36 67.62
N PHE A 913 -0.05 24.72 66.46
CA PHE A 913 -1.26 25.53 66.40
C PHE A 913 -2.45 24.84 67.08
N LEU A 914 -2.65 23.55 66.85
CA LEU A 914 -3.73 22.78 67.46
C LEU A 914 -3.58 22.67 68.99
N LEU A 915 -2.37 22.42 69.50
CA LEU A 915 -2.10 22.38 70.93
C LEU A 915 -2.23 23.77 71.58
N TYR A 916 -1.86 24.82 70.86
CA TYR A 916 -2.03 26.21 71.29
C TYR A 916 -3.52 26.58 71.43
N VAL A 917 -4.32 26.30 70.40
CA VAL A 917 -5.79 26.52 70.42
C VAL A 917 -6.46 25.67 71.51
N GLY A 918 -5.96 24.46 71.76
CA GLY A 918 -6.41 23.59 72.83
C GLY A 918 -6.02 24.01 74.25
N LYS A 919 -5.31 25.13 74.43
CA LYS A 919 -4.75 25.62 75.71
C LYS A 919 -3.90 24.57 76.44
N ARG A 920 -3.10 23.82 75.68
CA ARG A 920 -2.21 22.76 76.19
C ARG A 920 -0.74 23.16 76.22
N LEU A 921 -0.38 24.26 75.56
CA LEU A 921 0.98 24.79 75.63
C LEU A 921 1.14 25.74 76.83
N PRO A 922 2.36 25.86 77.40
CA PRO A 922 2.67 26.82 78.47
C PRO A 922 2.32 28.28 78.11
N GLU A 923 1.98 29.11 79.11
CA GLU A 923 1.56 30.52 78.90
C GLU A 923 2.66 31.41 78.29
N ASP A 924 3.92 31.01 78.43
CA ASP A 924 5.12 31.66 77.88
C ASP A 924 5.45 31.23 76.44
N TYR A 925 4.63 30.36 75.82
CA TYR A 925 4.84 29.91 74.44
C TYR A 925 4.50 31.00 73.40
N ILE A 926 5.40 31.18 72.42
CA ILE A 926 5.29 32.18 71.34
C ILE A 926 4.07 31.86 70.46
N GLN A 927 3.28 32.89 70.09
CA GLN A 927 2.13 32.74 69.20
C GLN A 927 2.51 31.97 67.90
N PRO A 928 1.65 31.06 67.42
CA PRO A 928 1.91 30.29 66.20
C PRO A 928 1.98 31.21 64.97
N ASP A 929 2.91 30.93 64.06
CA ASP A 929 3.06 31.67 62.79
C ASP A 929 1.88 31.40 61.85
N ILE A 930 0.88 32.27 61.90
CA ILE A 930 -0.34 32.14 61.12
C ILE A 930 -0.08 32.34 59.63
N GLU A 931 0.91 33.15 59.25
CA GLU A 931 1.21 33.41 57.85
C GLU A 931 1.87 32.19 57.20
N PHE A 932 2.79 31.55 57.93
CA PHE A 932 3.37 30.26 57.54
C PHE A 932 2.29 29.17 57.45
N LEU A 933 1.39 29.06 58.43
CA LEU A 933 0.29 28.10 58.39
C LEU A 933 -0.60 28.32 57.16
N LYS A 934 -1.04 29.54 56.87
CA LYS A 934 -1.85 29.82 55.67
C LYS A 934 -1.16 29.40 54.37
N LYS A 935 0.15 29.62 54.26
CA LYS A 935 0.94 29.23 53.07
C LYS A 935 1.20 27.73 52.98
N THR A 936 1.14 27.00 54.10
CA THR A 936 1.56 25.60 54.17
C THR A 936 0.43 24.60 54.41
N LEU A 937 -0.76 25.04 54.83
CA LEU A 937 -1.92 24.17 55.04
C LEU A 937 -2.31 23.41 53.78
N CYS A 938 -2.10 23.98 52.59
CA CYS A 938 -2.35 23.32 51.30
C CYS A 938 -1.56 22.02 51.10
N PHE A 939 -0.49 21.79 51.86
CA PHE A 939 0.30 20.54 51.83
C PHE A 939 -0.25 19.44 52.76
N ILE A 940 -1.32 19.69 53.51
CA ILE A 940 -2.03 18.63 54.25
C ILE A 940 -2.84 17.79 53.24
N PRO A 941 -2.62 16.47 53.15
CA PRO A 941 -3.26 15.62 52.14
C PRO A 941 -4.78 15.43 52.33
N ASP A 942 -5.24 15.32 53.57
CA ASP A 942 -6.67 15.16 53.91
C ASP A 942 -7.37 16.53 53.80
N THR A 943 -8.26 16.67 52.81
CA THR A 943 -8.96 17.93 52.55
C THR A 943 -9.88 18.29 53.70
N ALA A 944 -10.66 17.33 54.21
CA ALA A 944 -11.62 17.58 55.29
C ALA A 944 -10.91 18.05 56.56
N LEU A 945 -9.78 17.41 56.90
CA LEU A 945 -8.93 17.81 58.02
C LEU A 945 -8.33 19.20 57.80
N ARG A 946 -7.79 19.48 56.61
CA ARG A 946 -7.25 20.80 56.27
C ARG A 946 -8.29 21.88 56.44
N MET A 947 -9.51 21.67 55.97
CA MET A 947 -10.61 22.64 56.09
C MET A 947 -10.96 22.96 57.53
N GLU A 948 -11.06 21.94 58.39
CA GLU A 948 -11.34 22.13 59.82
C GLU A 948 -10.23 22.96 60.47
N ILE A 949 -8.98 22.73 60.09
CA ILE A 949 -7.82 23.50 60.59
C ILE A 949 -7.84 24.94 60.02
N GLU A 950 -8.11 25.13 58.73
CA GLU A 950 -8.27 26.46 58.13
C GLU A 950 -9.40 27.27 58.78
N HIS A 951 -10.51 26.60 59.13
CA HIS A 951 -11.62 27.20 59.85
C HIS A 951 -11.21 27.61 61.27
N LEU A 952 -10.48 26.75 61.99
CA LEU A 952 -9.90 27.09 63.29
C LEU A 952 -8.93 28.29 63.19
N VAL A 953 -8.08 28.33 62.16
CA VAL A 953 -7.18 29.46 61.88
C VAL A 953 -7.98 30.75 61.61
N LYS A 954 -9.04 30.68 60.81
CA LYS A 954 -9.92 31.84 60.53
C LYS A 954 -10.63 32.34 61.79
N ILE A 955 -11.21 31.45 62.60
CA ILE A 955 -11.88 31.83 63.86
C ILE A 955 -10.89 32.43 64.86
N TYR A 956 -9.69 31.86 64.96
CA TYR A 956 -8.61 32.39 65.80
C TYR A 956 -8.24 33.82 65.38
N GLN A 957 -8.07 34.08 64.08
CA GLN A 957 -7.79 35.43 63.57
C GLN A 957 -8.92 36.44 63.83
N LEU A 958 -10.17 35.99 63.82
CA LEU A 958 -11.33 36.84 64.10
C LEU A 958 -11.52 37.12 65.60
N GLY A 959 -10.70 36.54 66.49
CA GLY A 959 -10.80 36.73 67.94
C GLY A 959 -12.07 36.12 68.57
N LYS A 960 -12.79 35.26 67.83
CA LYS A 960 -14.10 34.69 68.22
C LYS A 960 -14.00 33.31 68.86
N LEU A 961 -12.80 32.87 69.21
CA LEU A 961 -12.56 31.50 69.65
C LEU A 961 -12.98 31.33 71.12
N GLN A 962 -14.21 30.85 71.35
CA GLN A 962 -14.68 30.38 72.66
C GLN A 962 -14.43 28.87 72.74
N PHE A 963 -13.50 28.45 73.60
CA PHE A 963 -13.05 27.05 73.69
C PHE A 963 -13.45 26.45 75.04
N ASP A 964 -14.21 25.34 75.02
CA ASP A 964 -14.48 24.51 76.19
C ASP A 964 -13.36 23.45 76.32
N ALA A 965 -12.50 23.64 77.32
CA ALA A 965 -11.25 22.89 77.50
C ALA A 965 -11.41 21.35 77.59
N ILE A 966 -12.62 20.84 77.88
CA ILE A 966 -12.88 19.41 78.08
C ILE A 966 -13.52 18.77 76.85
N LYS A 967 -14.53 19.41 76.25
CA LYS A 967 -15.25 18.85 75.08
C LYS A 967 -14.47 19.07 73.78
N ASP A 968 -13.90 20.25 73.59
CA ASP A 968 -13.26 20.61 72.33
C ASP A 968 -11.86 19.97 72.18
N PHE A 969 -11.19 19.65 73.30
CA PHE A 969 -9.90 18.96 73.28
C PHE A 969 -10.02 17.53 72.73
N GLY A 970 -11.16 16.84 72.93
CA GLY A 970 -11.40 15.53 72.33
C GLY A 970 -11.45 15.55 70.80
N ARG A 971 -11.89 16.66 70.21
CA ARG A 971 -11.89 16.88 68.76
C ARG A 971 -10.51 17.28 68.25
N ILE A 972 -9.79 18.13 69.00
CA ILE A 972 -8.40 18.49 68.69
C ILE A 972 -7.48 17.27 68.73
N SER A 973 -7.65 16.38 69.72
CA SER A 973 -6.83 15.18 69.82
C SER A 973 -6.98 14.25 68.61
N GLN A 974 -8.19 14.14 68.05
CA GLN A 974 -8.43 13.43 66.78
C GLN A 974 -7.63 14.07 65.63
N TYR A 975 -7.64 15.40 65.50
CA TYR A 975 -6.88 16.09 64.45
C TYR A 975 -5.37 15.90 64.59
N ILE A 976 -4.84 15.96 65.81
CA ILE A 976 -3.42 15.76 66.09
C ILE A 976 -2.99 14.32 65.71
N VAL A 977 -3.76 13.32 66.12
CA VAL A 977 -3.48 11.90 65.80
C VAL A 977 -3.56 11.64 64.30
N LYS A 978 -4.51 12.28 63.60
CA LYS A 978 -4.63 12.21 62.14
C LYS A 978 -3.44 12.84 61.41
N ILE A 979 -3.01 14.04 61.78
CA ILE A 979 -1.85 14.72 61.15
C ILE A 979 -0.57 13.89 61.28
N LEU A 980 -0.41 13.22 62.42
CA LEU A 980 0.76 12.39 62.72
C LEU A 980 0.63 10.95 62.19
N ASN A 981 -0.49 10.58 61.55
CA ASN A 981 -0.79 9.22 61.08
C ASN A 981 -0.67 8.14 62.17
N LEU A 982 -1.12 8.43 63.40
CA LEU A 982 -0.97 7.52 64.54
C LEU A 982 -2.20 6.64 64.81
N GLU A 983 -3.30 6.81 64.07
CA GLU A 983 -4.58 6.13 64.31
C GLU A 983 -4.47 4.59 64.34
N THR A 984 -3.70 4.01 63.41
CA THR A 984 -3.51 2.56 63.29
C THR A 984 -2.38 2.01 64.16
N VAL A 985 -1.58 2.89 64.77
CA VAL A 985 -0.41 2.52 65.58
C VAL A 985 -0.76 2.53 67.06
N LEU A 986 -1.56 3.50 67.53
CA LEU A 986 -1.80 3.74 68.95
C LEU A 986 -2.48 2.57 69.66
N GLU A 987 -3.55 2.01 69.07
CA GLU A 987 -4.30 0.92 69.70
C GLU A 987 -3.49 -0.39 69.76
N PRO A 988 -2.80 -0.83 68.70
CA PRO A 988 -1.88 -1.97 68.78
C PRO A 988 -0.70 -1.74 69.73
N LEU A 989 -0.17 -0.51 69.79
CA LEU A 989 0.96 -0.17 70.65
C LEU A 989 0.56 -0.22 72.13
N LEU A 990 -0.63 0.28 72.48
CA LEU A 990 -1.18 0.16 73.84
C LEU A 990 -1.51 -1.30 74.21
N LYS A 991 -1.98 -2.11 73.25
CA LYS A 991 -2.26 -3.54 73.49
C LYS A 991 -1.00 -4.39 73.61
N LYS A 992 0.12 -3.98 72.99
CA LYS A 992 1.42 -4.67 73.04
C LYS A 992 2.28 -4.27 74.23
N SER A 993 2.12 -3.04 74.73
CA SER A 993 2.93 -2.53 75.84
C SER A 993 2.66 -3.28 77.14
N PHE A 994 3.72 -3.64 77.86
CA PHE A 994 3.61 -4.36 79.13
C PHE A 994 3.09 -3.48 80.28
N ASP A 995 3.49 -2.22 80.28
CA ASP A 995 3.07 -1.20 81.23
C ASP A 995 3.03 0.19 80.56
N ILE A 996 2.66 1.22 81.33
CA ILE A 996 2.56 2.57 80.79
C ILE A 996 3.93 3.18 80.44
N ASN A 997 5.02 2.70 81.03
CA ASN A 997 6.38 3.16 80.75
C ASN A 997 6.88 2.62 79.40
N ASP A 998 6.60 1.36 79.12
CA ASP A 998 6.90 0.71 77.85
C ASP A 998 6.11 1.36 76.70
N PHE A 999 4.81 1.63 76.93
CA PHE A 999 3.99 2.44 76.01
C PHE A 999 4.60 3.82 75.77
N ASP A 1000 5.05 4.50 76.84
CA ASP A 1000 5.65 5.83 76.76
C ASP A 1000 6.95 5.84 75.95
N GLN A 1001 7.82 4.85 76.15
CA GLN A 1001 9.09 4.70 75.44
C GLN A 1001 8.89 4.37 73.96
N GLU A 1002 7.96 3.47 73.62
CA GLU A 1002 7.67 3.11 72.23
C GLU A 1002 6.99 4.27 71.50
N LEU A 1003 6.07 4.99 72.14
CA LEU A 1003 5.40 6.16 71.54
C LEU A 1003 6.38 7.31 71.26
N ASN A 1004 7.42 7.50 72.08
CA ASN A 1004 8.47 8.49 71.85
C ASN A 1004 9.23 8.28 70.51
N LYS A 1005 9.23 7.07 69.94
CA LYS A 1005 9.86 6.79 68.63
C LYS A 1005 9.05 7.34 67.45
N TYR A 1006 7.74 7.54 67.64
CA TYR A 1006 6.81 8.01 66.62
C TYR A 1006 6.52 9.52 66.71
N ILE A 1007 6.87 10.16 67.83
CA ILE A 1007 6.74 11.60 68.07
C ILE A 1007 8.05 12.33 67.68
N PHE A 1008 7.99 13.63 67.41
CA PHE A 1008 9.16 14.45 67.08
C PHE A 1008 10.29 14.29 68.13
N SER A 1009 11.46 13.81 67.70
CA SER A 1009 12.51 13.32 68.61
C SER A 1009 13.25 14.42 69.40
N GLN A 1010 13.16 15.69 68.99
CA GLN A 1010 14.05 16.77 69.47
C GLN A 1010 13.43 17.78 70.47
N ASP A 1011 12.12 17.83 70.67
CA ASP A 1011 11.47 18.80 71.58
C ASP A 1011 10.82 18.11 72.80
N ILE A 1012 11.34 18.37 74.00
CA ILE A 1012 10.90 17.73 75.26
C ILE A 1012 9.49 18.19 75.68
N ILE A 1013 9.18 19.48 75.52
CA ILE A 1013 7.90 20.10 75.92
C ILE A 1013 6.73 19.52 75.11
N LEU A 1014 6.96 19.15 73.85
CA LEU A 1014 5.90 18.58 73.00
C LEU A 1014 5.54 17.14 73.35
N LYS A 1015 6.45 16.39 73.98
CA LYS A 1015 6.25 14.95 74.20
C LYS A 1015 5.06 14.72 75.12
N THR A 1016 4.97 15.44 76.23
CA THR A 1016 3.90 15.26 77.22
C THR A 1016 2.53 15.64 76.65
N GLU A 1017 2.42 16.80 76.00
CA GLU A 1017 1.14 17.27 75.44
C GLU A 1017 0.67 16.44 74.24
N LEU A 1018 1.60 15.95 73.40
CA LEU A 1018 1.25 15.02 72.32
C LEU A 1018 0.79 13.66 72.85
N LYS A 1019 1.46 13.12 73.87
CA LYS A 1019 1.03 11.88 74.52
C LYS A 1019 -0.35 12.02 75.15
N HIS A 1020 -0.61 13.18 75.76
CA HIS A 1020 -1.92 13.51 76.30
C HIS A 1020 -3.00 13.49 75.20
N ALA A 1021 -2.72 14.10 74.05
CA ALA A 1021 -3.61 14.06 72.89
C ALA A 1021 -3.81 12.61 72.37
N CYS A 1022 -2.75 11.82 72.23
CA CYS A 1022 -2.82 10.43 71.78
C CYS A 1022 -3.68 9.54 72.69
N LEU A 1023 -3.52 9.65 74.01
CA LEU A 1023 -4.31 8.88 74.97
C LEU A 1023 -5.75 9.40 75.06
N LYS A 1024 -5.96 10.72 74.95
CA LYS A 1024 -7.30 11.29 74.90
C LYS A 1024 -8.06 10.82 73.66
N TYR A 1025 -7.39 10.71 72.52
CA TYR A 1025 -7.95 10.12 71.31
C TYR A 1025 -8.44 8.69 71.55
N LEU A 1026 -7.62 7.82 72.17
CA LEU A 1026 -8.02 6.44 72.48
C LEU A 1026 -9.28 6.36 73.35
N THR A 1027 -9.45 7.26 74.33
CA THR A 1027 -10.69 7.32 75.13
C THR A 1027 -11.94 7.69 74.33
N ASN A 1028 -11.78 8.36 73.18
CA ASN A 1028 -12.89 8.68 72.29
C ASN A 1028 -13.20 7.54 71.31
N VAL A 1029 -12.22 6.67 71.04
CA VAL A 1029 -12.40 5.47 70.20
C VAL A 1029 -13.15 4.39 70.97
N ASP A 1030 -12.75 4.13 72.22
CA ASP A 1030 -13.45 3.22 73.12
C ASP A 1030 -13.35 3.72 74.57
N SER A 1031 -14.51 3.78 75.23
CA SER A 1031 -14.64 4.08 76.65
C SER A 1031 -13.83 3.15 77.56
N GLY A 1032 -13.49 1.93 77.10
CA GLY A 1032 -12.63 0.98 77.79
C GLY A 1032 -11.21 1.49 78.04
N TYR A 1033 -10.71 2.43 77.23
CA TYR A 1033 -9.38 3.02 77.40
C TYR A 1033 -9.32 4.13 78.46
N LEU A 1034 -10.44 4.49 79.09
CA LEU A 1034 -10.50 5.52 80.13
C LEU A 1034 -9.58 5.18 81.32
N LYS A 1035 -9.47 3.90 81.68
CA LYS A 1035 -8.61 3.43 82.77
C LYS A 1035 -7.12 3.59 82.44
N ALA A 1036 -6.73 3.32 81.20
CA ALA A 1036 -5.35 3.52 80.74
C ALA A 1036 -4.97 5.02 80.71
N TYR A 1037 -5.91 5.87 80.29
CA TYR A 1037 -5.74 7.32 80.34
C TYR A 1037 -5.56 7.84 81.78
N GLN A 1038 -6.37 7.35 82.73
CA GLN A 1038 -6.23 7.70 84.16
C GLN A 1038 -4.88 7.25 84.74
N MET A 1039 -4.46 6.01 84.44
CA MET A 1039 -3.16 5.49 84.90
C MET A 1039 -1.97 6.29 84.36
N TRP A 1040 -2.05 6.78 83.12
CA TRP A 1040 -1.02 7.64 82.54
C TRP A 1040 -1.01 9.05 83.15
N THR A 1041 -2.18 9.65 83.41
CA THR A 1041 -2.25 10.96 84.07
C THR A 1041 -1.68 10.91 85.48
N ASP A 1042 -1.93 9.83 86.22
CA ASP A 1042 -1.37 9.63 87.56
C ASP A 1042 0.16 9.40 87.49
N HIS A 1043 0.63 8.66 86.50
CA HIS A 1043 2.06 8.41 86.27
C HIS A 1043 2.83 9.69 85.90
N THR A 1044 2.28 10.53 85.03
CA THR A 1044 2.91 11.78 84.58
C THR A 1044 2.91 12.87 85.66
N GLN A 1045 1.85 12.96 86.48
CA GLN A 1045 1.84 13.86 87.65
C GLN A 1045 2.92 13.49 88.69
N ASN A 1046 3.18 12.19 88.88
CA ASN A 1046 4.25 11.72 89.77
C ASN A 1046 5.66 12.00 89.22
N GLN A 1047 5.85 11.99 87.90
CA GLN A 1047 7.13 12.34 87.27
C GLN A 1047 7.42 13.85 87.22
N LEU A 1048 6.40 14.71 87.24
CA LEU A 1048 6.55 16.17 87.31
C LEU A 1048 6.83 16.70 88.73
N MET A 1049 6.57 15.89 89.76
CA MET A 1049 6.87 16.21 91.17
C MET A 1049 8.22 15.67 91.66
N LEU A 1050 8.92 14.89 90.83
CA LEU A 1050 10.31 14.43 91.01
C LEU A 1050 11.25 15.29 90.17
#